data_AF-A0AAF0E553-F1
#
_entry.id   AF-A0AAF0E553-F1
#
_cell.length_a   1.000
_cell.length_b   1.000
_cell.length_c   1.000
_cell.angle_alpha   90.00
_cell.angle_beta   90.00
_cell.angle_gamma   90.00
#
_symmetry.space_group_name_H-M   'P 1'
#
loop_
_entity.id
_entity.type
_entity.pdbx_description
1 polymer ?
#
loop_
_entity_poly.entity_id
_entity_poly.type
_entity_poly.pdbx_seq_one_letter_code
_entity_poly.pdbx_strand_id
1 'polypeptide(L)'
;MSSVLSHPLIVDGWFHEVSRQWPGQAMSLKVRRILHTEQSQFQDVLVFESETFGNVLVLDGAIQCTERDEFSYQEMIAHLPINSHPNPRRVLVIGGGDGGVLREIVKHDAVEEAVLCDIDEAVPRVSKTYLPKMAEGLDHPKSTVIIGDGFAFLKDPKNKGAFDVIITDSSDPDGPAEVLFQKSYFELLREALRPGGHISTQAESVWLHLGLIRQLTQSTRELFPVADYAYTLIPTYPCGQIGFVVCSLDAQRNVREPLRTVPNCRYYNNDIHRAAFVLPEFAQRVVAHGEPAPGPVVATGTGESVRAREPKKVLVLGSGYVAGPAVEYLLRTPEYSVTIGSTRNAAKLGEQFPRAQTMQVDVKDPASLSQAVQQHDLVISLVPYIYHVDVIKAACEHKKDVVTTSYVSDAIRALEPEIKAAGITVFNEIGLDPGVDHLYAVKAIKEIHDAGGQVQSFLSYCGGLPAPEAATNPLGYKFSWSSRGVLLALRNTAKFIQGNEAKSVSGLDLMAAAKPYYIMPSFAFVAYPNRDSTPFREWYGIPEAEECIRGTLRYQGFPEFVLALVRLGFLDETAQPWLATSGLTWSQLTARLVGTEKTDEASLVAGVLARCAFKDDEEADRVLRGLRWLGLFSATPVEVGGLPEQRANGEGNLLDTLCVNLEGKCAYGPSERDMVMLQHKFRILTKDGETKTLTSTLLDYGAPNGWTSMAKLVGLPCAVTTKLILEGHPAVKKAGIVAPYSFEITEPIRLELVKEGIALTEAYV
;
A
#
# COMPACT_ATOMS: atom_id res chain seq x y z
N MET A 1 2.52 -39.39 -28.25
CA MET A 1 2.81 -37.97 -28.53
C MET A 1 3.17 -37.36 -27.18
N SER A 2 4.40 -36.88 -26.99
CA SER A 2 4.78 -36.17 -25.77
C SER A 2 3.89 -34.93 -25.67
N SER A 3 3.18 -34.72 -24.56
CA SER A 3 2.52 -33.46 -24.28
C SER A 3 3.55 -32.33 -24.36
N VAL A 4 3.28 -31.30 -25.16
CA VAL A 4 4.09 -30.09 -25.16
C VAL A 4 3.80 -29.38 -23.84
N LEU A 5 4.80 -29.27 -22.97
CA LEU A 5 4.68 -28.50 -21.73
C LEU A 5 4.55 -27.01 -22.08
N SER A 6 3.73 -26.29 -21.32
CA SER A 6 3.56 -24.83 -21.40
C SER A 6 3.59 -24.24 -20.00
N HIS A 7 3.92 -22.95 -19.89
CA HIS A 7 3.93 -22.22 -18.63
C HIS A 7 3.43 -20.79 -18.85
N PRO A 8 2.60 -20.21 -17.96
CA PRO A 8 2.07 -18.85 -18.14
C PRO A 8 3.14 -17.77 -18.26
N LEU A 9 4.30 -17.96 -17.61
CA LEU A 9 5.42 -17.01 -17.66
C LEU A 9 6.31 -17.13 -18.91
N ILE A 10 5.98 -18.07 -19.81
CA ILE A 10 6.71 -18.26 -21.07
C ILE A 10 5.82 -17.77 -22.21
N VAL A 11 6.15 -16.60 -22.75
CA VAL A 11 5.40 -15.92 -23.81
C VAL A 11 6.33 -15.71 -25.00
N ASP A 12 5.87 -16.07 -26.20
CA ASP A 12 6.64 -15.96 -27.45
C ASP A 12 8.04 -16.61 -27.40
N GLY A 13 8.18 -17.68 -26.61
CA GLY A 13 9.44 -18.40 -26.41
C GLY A 13 10.43 -17.72 -25.45
N TRP A 14 9.99 -16.72 -24.70
CA TRP A 14 10.79 -16.02 -23.70
C TRP A 14 10.20 -16.20 -22.30
N PHE A 15 11.06 -16.47 -21.33
CA PHE A 15 10.74 -16.36 -19.92
C PHE A 15 11.08 -14.94 -19.46
N HIS A 16 10.18 -14.33 -18.69
CA HIS A 16 10.36 -13.00 -18.12
C HIS A 16 10.23 -13.05 -16.59
N GLU A 17 11.31 -12.76 -15.90
CA GLU A 17 11.32 -12.53 -14.46
C GLU A 17 11.01 -11.07 -14.17
N VAL A 18 9.84 -10.83 -13.59
CA VAL A 18 9.32 -9.50 -13.23
C VAL A 18 8.93 -9.52 -11.76
N SER A 19 9.51 -8.61 -10.96
CA SER A 19 9.26 -8.55 -9.51
C SER A 19 8.91 -7.14 -9.06
N ARG A 20 8.13 -7.05 -7.99
CA ARG A 20 7.83 -5.79 -7.29
C ARG A 20 9.05 -5.23 -6.56
N GLN A 21 10.06 -6.05 -6.29
CA GLN A 21 11.29 -5.63 -5.63
C GLN A 21 12.20 -4.77 -6.54
N TRP A 22 12.07 -4.90 -7.87
CA TRP A 22 12.79 -4.08 -8.85
C TRP A 22 11.84 -3.50 -9.93
N PRO A 23 10.97 -2.56 -9.56
CA PRO A 23 9.96 -2.03 -10.47
C PRO A 23 10.60 -1.38 -11.71
N GLY A 24 10.04 -1.69 -12.88
CA GLY A 24 10.52 -1.19 -14.16
C GLY A 24 11.71 -1.95 -14.77
N GLN A 25 12.13 -3.06 -14.15
CA GLN A 25 13.18 -3.94 -14.66
C GLN A 25 12.64 -5.36 -14.83
N ALA A 26 13.18 -6.09 -15.81
CA ALA A 26 12.90 -7.51 -16.01
C ALA A 26 14.18 -8.21 -16.49
N MET A 27 14.41 -9.44 -16.03
CA MET A 27 15.40 -10.34 -16.61
C MET A 27 14.69 -11.29 -17.56
N SER A 28 15.28 -11.58 -18.72
CA SER A 28 14.60 -12.39 -19.74
C SER A 28 15.55 -13.37 -20.40
N LEU A 29 15.13 -14.63 -20.45
CA LEU A 29 15.89 -15.72 -21.05
C LEU A 29 15.05 -16.39 -22.15
N LYS A 30 15.67 -16.58 -23.32
CA LYS A 30 15.04 -17.31 -24.42
C LYS A 30 14.98 -18.79 -24.08
N VAL A 31 13.77 -19.33 -24.10
CA VAL A 31 13.48 -20.73 -23.76
C VAL A 31 13.62 -21.59 -25.00
N ARG A 32 14.47 -22.63 -24.90
CA ARG A 32 14.58 -23.67 -25.93
C ARG A 32 13.46 -24.70 -25.79
N ARG A 33 13.23 -25.17 -24.55
CA ARG A 33 12.09 -26.04 -24.19
C ARG A 33 11.87 -26.07 -22.68
N ILE A 34 10.64 -26.33 -22.27
CA ILE A 34 10.29 -26.59 -20.85
C ILE A 34 10.62 -28.05 -20.54
N LEU A 35 11.30 -28.27 -19.40
CA LEU A 35 11.73 -29.58 -18.92
C LEU A 35 10.81 -30.11 -17.80
N HIS A 36 10.30 -29.22 -16.96
CA HIS A 36 9.43 -29.53 -15.83
C HIS A 36 8.53 -28.35 -15.49
N THR A 37 7.30 -28.62 -15.07
CA THR A 37 6.41 -27.65 -14.44
C THR A 37 5.56 -28.38 -13.42
N GLU A 38 5.44 -27.83 -12.22
CA GLU A 38 4.72 -28.44 -11.10
C GLU A 38 4.33 -27.37 -10.09
N GLN A 39 3.08 -27.40 -9.62
CA GLN A 39 2.68 -26.66 -8.44
C GLN A 39 2.92 -27.56 -7.21
N SER A 40 3.91 -27.24 -6.39
CA SER A 40 4.18 -27.95 -5.13
C SER A 40 3.21 -27.49 -4.03
N GLN A 41 3.37 -28.05 -2.82
CA GLN A 41 2.64 -27.57 -1.64
C GLN A 41 2.97 -26.11 -1.29
N PHE A 42 4.16 -25.63 -1.68
CA PHE A 42 4.71 -24.36 -1.23
C PHE A 42 4.80 -23.31 -2.33
N GLN A 43 5.06 -23.71 -3.58
CA GLN A 43 5.39 -22.78 -4.67
C GLN A 43 5.18 -23.39 -6.06
N ASP A 44 5.15 -22.53 -7.08
CA ASP A 44 5.26 -22.94 -8.48
C ASP A 44 6.72 -23.29 -8.82
N VAL A 45 6.95 -24.45 -9.41
CA VAL A 45 8.28 -24.98 -9.77
C VAL A 45 8.36 -25.14 -11.29
N LEU A 46 9.24 -24.37 -11.91
CA LEU A 46 9.51 -24.43 -13.35
C LEU A 46 10.97 -24.75 -13.60
N VAL A 47 11.23 -25.70 -14.49
CA VAL A 47 12.56 -25.91 -15.07
C VAL A 47 12.48 -25.85 -16.58
N PHE A 48 13.34 -25.04 -17.18
CA PHE A 48 13.45 -24.96 -18.63
C PHE A 48 14.91 -24.98 -19.10
N GLU A 49 15.11 -25.48 -20.31
CA GLU A 49 16.38 -25.37 -21.02
C GLU A 49 16.38 -24.02 -21.75
N SER A 50 17.34 -23.16 -21.42
CA SER A 50 17.56 -21.88 -22.10
C SER A 50 18.48 -22.04 -23.32
N GLU A 51 18.46 -21.07 -24.23
CA GLU A 51 19.35 -21.07 -25.40
C GLU A 51 20.83 -20.89 -25.03
N THR A 52 21.15 -20.21 -23.91
CA THR A 52 22.53 -19.79 -23.61
C THR A 52 22.95 -19.85 -22.13
N PHE A 53 22.08 -20.31 -21.22
CA PHE A 53 22.33 -20.42 -19.78
C PHE A 53 22.20 -21.86 -19.24
N GLY A 54 22.00 -22.85 -20.13
CA GLY A 54 21.74 -24.23 -19.74
C GLY A 54 20.35 -24.39 -19.13
N ASN A 55 20.21 -25.32 -18.20
CA ASN A 55 18.97 -25.50 -17.45
C ASN A 55 18.82 -24.40 -16.39
N VAL A 56 17.59 -23.92 -16.24
CA VAL A 56 17.21 -22.83 -15.34
C VAL A 56 16.14 -23.33 -14.39
N LEU A 57 16.36 -23.21 -13.09
CA LEU A 57 15.34 -23.43 -12.06
C LEU A 57 14.68 -22.10 -11.71
N VAL A 58 13.36 -22.09 -11.74
CA VAL A 58 12.51 -20.95 -11.40
C VAL A 58 11.53 -21.40 -10.33
N LEU A 59 11.40 -20.59 -9.27
CA LEU A 59 10.42 -20.78 -8.21
C LEU A 59 9.57 -19.51 -8.10
N ASP A 60 8.24 -19.65 -8.16
CA ASP A 60 7.28 -18.53 -8.14
C ASP A 60 7.59 -17.40 -9.13
N GLY A 61 8.16 -17.76 -10.29
CA GLY A 61 8.55 -16.82 -11.33
C GLY A 61 9.89 -16.08 -11.13
N ALA A 62 10.63 -16.39 -10.06
CA ALA A 62 11.97 -15.88 -9.81
C ALA A 62 13.05 -16.92 -10.18
N ILE A 63 14.11 -16.49 -10.88
CA ILE A 63 15.23 -17.37 -11.23
C ILE A 63 16.01 -17.69 -9.97
N GLN A 64 16.07 -18.96 -9.60
CA GLN A 64 16.87 -19.40 -8.45
C GLN A 64 18.30 -19.73 -8.86
N CYS A 65 18.47 -20.39 -10.02
CA CYS A 65 19.81 -20.67 -10.53
C CYS A 65 19.81 -21.00 -12.02
N THR A 66 20.98 -20.83 -12.64
CA THR A 66 21.28 -21.34 -13.98
C THR A 66 22.59 -22.12 -13.97
N GLU A 67 22.70 -23.15 -14.80
CA GLU A 67 23.94 -23.94 -14.92
C GLU A 67 25.16 -23.11 -15.36
N ARG A 68 24.92 -21.97 -16.02
CA ARG A 68 26.01 -21.13 -16.54
C ARG A 68 26.75 -20.38 -15.43
N ASP A 69 26.04 -19.80 -14.47
CA ASP A 69 26.57 -18.79 -13.55
C ASP A 69 26.35 -19.04 -12.05
N GLU A 70 25.60 -20.08 -11.67
CA GLU A 70 25.34 -20.48 -10.28
C GLU A 70 26.57 -20.53 -9.38
N PHE A 71 27.71 -20.97 -9.94
CA PHE A 71 28.93 -21.22 -9.19
C PHE A 71 29.40 -20.00 -8.40
N SER A 72 29.15 -18.79 -8.90
CA SER A 72 29.54 -17.55 -8.21
C SER A 72 28.72 -17.26 -6.96
N TYR A 73 27.45 -17.69 -6.92
CA TYR A 73 26.60 -17.62 -5.75
C TYR A 73 26.98 -18.71 -4.74
N GLN A 74 26.95 -19.97 -5.21
CA GLN A 74 27.12 -21.16 -4.37
C GLN A 74 28.48 -21.16 -3.67
N GLU A 75 29.56 -20.83 -4.40
CA GLU A 75 30.89 -20.76 -3.82
C GLU A 75 31.01 -19.63 -2.79
N MET A 76 30.41 -18.47 -3.05
CA MET A 76 30.55 -17.31 -2.16
C MET A 76 29.74 -17.46 -0.88
N ILE A 77 28.45 -17.83 -0.97
CA ILE A 77 27.61 -17.97 0.22
C ILE A 77 28.12 -19.06 1.16
N ALA A 78 28.71 -20.14 0.61
CA ALA A 78 29.30 -21.22 1.38
C ALA A 78 30.69 -20.87 1.93
N HIS A 79 31.61 -20.37 1.10
CA HIS A 79 33.01 -20.25 1.49
C HIS A 79 33.32 -19.01 2.34
N LEU A 80 32.55 -17.92 2.24
CA LEU A 80 32.72 -16.75 3.10
C LEU A 80 32.69 -17.11 4.61
N PRO A 81 31.62 -17.74 5.15
CA PRO A 81 31.58 -18.08 6.57
C PRO A 81 32.50 -19.26 6.93
N ILE A 82 32.67 -20.24 6.03
CA ILE A 82 33.48 -21.43 6.31
C ILE A 82 34.96 -21.09 6.37
N ASN A 83 35.48 -20.30 5.43
CA ASN A 83 36.90 -19.99 5.40
C ASN A 83 37.33 -18.97 6.44
N SER A 84 36.44 -18.11 6.90
CA SER A 84 36.75 -17.24 8.04
C SER A 84 36.64 -17.98 9.38
N HIS A 85 35.88 -19.08 9.47
CA HIS A 85 35.76 -19.88 10.68
C HIS A 85 37.01 -20.75 10.95
N PRO A 86 37.58 -20.79 12.17
CA PRO A 86 38.83 -21.51 12.45
C PRO A 86 38.73 -23.04 12.35
N ASN A 87 37.58 -23.63 12.64
CA ASN A 87 37.38 -25.09 12.57
C ASN A 87 35.91 -25.48 12.30
N PRO A 88 35.40 -25.36 11.06
CA PRO A 88 33.99 -25.56 10.73
C PRO A 88 33.67 -27.06 10.54
N ARG A 89 33.34 -27.78 11.61
CA ARG A 89 33.13 -29.24 11.55
C ARG A 89 31.69 -29.61 11.18
N ARG A 90 30.71 -28.88 11.71
CA ARG A 90 29.29 -29.13 11.46
C ARG A 90 28.61 -27.89 10.90
N VAL A 91 28.09 -28.02 9.68
CA VAL A 91 27.50 -26.91 8.93
C VAL A 91 26.01 -27.18 8.69
N LEU A 92 25.16 -26.18 8.90
CA LEU A 92 23.74 -26.21 8.57
C LEU A 92 23.46 -25.32 7.36
N VAL A 93 22.58 -25.78 6.47
CA VAL A 93 21.95 -25.00 5.41
C VAL A 93 20.44 -25.00 5.68
N ILE A 94 19.85 -23.81 5.76
CA ILE A 94 18.40 -23.63 5.74
C ILE A 94 18.01 -23.17 4.34
N GLY A 95 17.13 -23.94 3.69
CA GLY A 95 16.86 -23.82 2.25
C GLY A 95 17.93 -24.49 1.39
N GLY A 96 18.25 -23.91 0.24
CA GLY A 96 19.29 -24.39 -0.69
C GLY A 96 19.00 -25.77 -1.30
N GLY A 97 17.72 -26.13 -1.44
CA GLY A 97 17.28 -27.44 -1.91
C GLY A 97 17.83 -27.86 -3.28
N ASP A 98 18.37 -26.95 -4.09
CA ASP A 98 19.06 -27.29 -5.34
C ASP A 98 20.37 -28.07 -5.14
N GLY A 99 20.95 -28.00 -3.94
CA GLY A 99 22.13 -28.76 -3.52
C GLY A 99 23.48 -28.09 -3.81
N GLY A 100 23.49 -26.92 -4.46
CA GLY A 100 24.71 -26.20 -4.79
C GLY A 100 25.54 -25.84 -3.57
N VAL A 101 24.91 -25.31 -2.51
CA VAL A 101 25.61 -24.94 -1.28
C VAL A 101 26.25 -26.17 -0.64
N LEU A 102 25.54 -27.31 -0.59
CA LEU A 102 26.10 -28.56 -0.05
C LEU A 102 27.31 -29.03 -0.85
N ARG A 103 27.25 -28.97 -2.20
CA ARG A 103 28.39 -29.30 -3.08
C ARG A 103 29.64 -28.50 -2.71
N GLU A 104 29.46 -27.23 -2.35
CA GLU A 104 30.56 -26.36 -1.95
C GLU A 104 31.04 -26.61 -0.52
N ILE A 105 30.14 -26.89 0.42
CA ILE A 105 30.47 -27.21 1.82
C ILE A 105 31.36 -28.47 1.89
N VAL A 106 31.02 -29.53 1.15
CA VAL A 106 31.70 -30.82 1.27
C VAL A 106 33.13 -30.84 0.69
N LYS A 107 33.54 -29.78 -0.03
CA LYS A 107 34.93 -29.58 -0.48
C LYS A 107 35.91 -29.33 0.67
N HIS A 108 35.41 -28.99 1.86
CA HIS A 108 36.22 -28.68 3.04
C HIS A 108 36.55 -29.95 3.83
N ASP A 109 37.83 -30.27 3.95
CA ASP A 109 38.30 -31.43 4.73
C ASP A 109 37.91 -31.35 6.21
N ALA A 110 37.88 -30.12 6.75
CA ALA A 110 37.49 -29.87 8.15
C ALA A 110 36.00 -30.13 8.43
N VAL A 111 35.14 -30.10 7.40
CA VAL A 111 33.71 -30.39 7.56
C VAL A 111 33.53 -31.90 7.70
N GLU A 112 32.90 -32.31 8.79
CA GLU A 112 32.55 -33.69 9.11
C GLU A 112 31.10 -33.99 8.74
N GLU A 113 30.19 -33.02 8.89
CA GLU A 113 28.76 -33.16 8.60
C GLU A 113 28.19 -31.85 8.03
N ALA A 114 27.44 -31.95 6.94
CA ALA A 114 26.68 -30.88 6.32
C ALA A 114 25.19 -31.25 6.36
N VAL A 115 24.38 -30.48 7.07
CA VAL A 115 22.93 -30.72 7.20
C VAL A 115 22.21 -29.68 6.35
N LEU A 116 21.25 -30.11 5.55
CA LEU A 116 20.35 -29.24 4.80
C LEU A 116 18.92 -29.47 5.26
N CYS A 117 18.20 -28.39 5.55
CA CYS A 117 16.78 -28.40 5.90
C CYS A 117 16.02 -27.53 4.89
N ASP A 118 15.28 -28.17 3.99
CA ASP A 118 14.45 -27.48 2.99
C ASP A 118 12.98 -27.85 3.21
N ILE A 119 12.09 -26.88 3.08
CA ILE A 119 10.67 -27.08 3.35
C ILE A 119 9.96 -27.82 2.21
N ASP A 120 10.45 -27.69 0.98
CA ASP A 120 9.79 -28.18 -0.22
C ASP A 120 10.56 -29.34 -0.87
N GLU A 121 10.05 -30.55 -0.69
CA GLU A 121 10.61 -31.77 -1.30
C GLU A 121 10.75 -31.68 -2.83
N ALA A 122 9.92 -30.85 -3.50
CA ALA A 122 10.00 -30.69 -4.94
C ALA A 122 11.36 -30.15 -5.37
N VAL A 123 11.98 -29.23 -4.61
CA VAL A 123 13.22 -28.55 -5.02
C VAL A 123 14.40 -29.52 -5.11
N PRO A 124 14.73 -30.34 -4.08
CA PRO A 124 15.78 -31.36 -4.18
C PRO A 124 15.50 -32.42 -5.25
N ARG A 125 14.26 -32.89 -5.36
CA ARG A 125 13.88 -33.92 -6.32
C ARG A 125 14.04 -33.46 -7.77
N VAL A 126 13.53 -32.27 -8.07
CA VAL A 126 13.61 -31.65 -9.41
C VAL A 126 15.06 -31.34 -9.74
N SER A 127 15.84 -30.81 -8.79
CA SER A 127 17.25 -30.48 -9.00
C SER A 127 18.11 -31.71 -9.27
N LYS A 128 17.90 -32.85 -8.57
CA LYS A 128 18.57 -34.12 -8.90
C LYS A 128 18.31 -34.59 -10.33
N THR A 129 17.12 -34.29 -10.86
CA THR A 129 16.70 -34.74 -12.19
C THR A 129 17.25 -33.84 -13.29
N TYR A 130 17.14 -32.53 -13.11
CA TYR A 130 17.39 -31.56 -14.18
C TYR A 130 18.64 -30.70 -13.98
N LEU A 131 19.25 -30.71 -12.79
CA LEU A 131 20.48 -29.99 -12.45
C LEU A 131 21.49 -30.92 -11.73
N PRO A 132 21.84 -32.10 -12.29
CA PRO A 132 22.57 -33.14 -11.55
C PRO A 132 23.96 -32.71 -11.05
N LYS A 133 24.64 -31.78 -11.73
CA LYS A 133 25.93 -31.22 -11.27
C LYS A 133 25.79 -30.23 -10.11
N MET A 134 24.64 -29.59 -9.98
CA MET A 134 24.32 -28.78 -8.81
C MET A 134 24.01 -29.69 -7.63
N ALA A 135 23.12 -30.64 -7.88
CA ALA A 135 22.52 -31.51 -6.89
C ALA A 135 23.45 -32.59 -6.32
N GLU A 136 24.68 -32.74 -6.84
CA GLU A 136 25.62 -33.78 -6.41
C GLU A 136 25.97 -33.69 -4.91
N GLY A 137 25.88 -32.50 -4.32
CA GLY A 137 26.04 -32.28 -2.88
C GLY A 137 24.98 -32.96 -2.01
N LEU A 138 23.79 -33.22 -2.55
CA LEU A 138 22.67 -33.83 -1.82
C LEU A 138 22.91 -35.31 -1.49
N ASP A 139 23.74 -36.01 -2.28
CA ASP A 139 24.02 -37.44 -2.12
C ASP A 139 25.44 -37.72 -1.56
N HIS A 140 26.17 -36.68 -1.16
CA HIS A 140 27.52 -36.82 -0.62
C HIS A 140 27.51 -37.53 0.76
N PRO A 141 28.48 -38.40 1.10
CA PRO A 141 28.49 -39.13 2.38
C PRO A 141 28.53 -38.27 3.65
N LYS A 142 28.96 -37.01 3.53
CA LYS A 142 28.94 -36.02 4.62
C LYS A 142 27.62 -35.25 4.73
N SER A 143 26.73 -35.40 3.76
CA SER A 143 25.50 -34.62 3.65
C SER A 143 24.31 -35.36 4.28
N THR A 144 23.46 -34.63 5.00
CA THR A 144 22.17 -35.10 5.50
C THR A 144 21.09 -34.12 5.05
N VAL A 145 20.13 -34.60 4.26
CA VAL A 145 19.01 -33.80 3.77
C VAL A 145 17.76 -34.09 4.60
N ILE A 146 17.14 -33.03 5.11
CA ILE A 146 15.93 -33.06 5.92
C ILE A 146 14.87 -32.24 5.18
N ILE A 147 13.73 -32.87 4.90
CA ILE A 147 12.56 -32.16 4.38
C ILE A 147 11.74 -31.68 5.58
N GLY A 148 11.68 -30.36 5.78
CA GLY A 148 10.97 -29.76 6.91
C GLY A 148 11.17 -28.25 7.05
N ASP A 149 10.34 -27.65 7.90
CA ASP A 149 10.39 -26.22 8.22
C ASP A 149 11.66 -25.87 9.01
N GLY A 150 12.48 -24.97 8.45
CA GLY A 150 13.71 -24.48 9.07
C GLY A 150 13.48 -23.79 10.42
N PHE A 151 12.35 -23.10 10.64
CA PHE A 151 12.03 -22.52 11.95
C PHE A 151 11.76 -23.62 12.98
N ALA A 152 11.00 -24.65 12.62
CA ALA A 152 10.74 -25.78 13.50
C ALA A 152 12.05 -26.51 13.82
N PHE A 153 12.92 -26.68 12.82
CA PHE A 153 14.24 -27.27 12.99
C PHE A 153 15.11 -26.49 13.96
N LEU A 154 15.23 -25.16 13.79
CA LEU A 154 16.04 -24.31 14.67
C LEU A 154 15.49 -24.22 16.11
N LYS A 155 14.16 -24.31 16.28
CA LYS A 155 13.52 -24.31 17.60
C LYS A 155 13.67 -25.61 18.37
N ASP A 156 13.98 -26.73 17.71
CA ASP A 156 14.20 -28.00 18.39
C ASP A 156 15.35 -27.85 19.40
N PRO A 157 15.14 -28.11 20.70
CA PRO A 157 16.18 -28.01 21.72
C PRO A 157 17.46 -28.79 21.41
N LYS A 158 17.38 -29.86 20.60
CA LYS A 158 18.55 -30.67 20.20
C LYS A 158 19.51 -29.92 19.27
N ASN A 159 19.02 -28.89 18.57
CA ASN A 159 19.82 -28.13 17.61
C ASN A 159 20.48 -26.88 18.22
N LYS A 160 20.18 -26.55 19.48
CA LYS A 160 20.85 -25.45 20.19
C LYS A 160 22.32 -25.74 20.40
N GLY A 161 23.20 -24.79 20.05
CA GLY A 161 24.64 -24.92 20.18
C GLY A 161 25.24 -26.10 19.39
N ALA A 162 24.61 -26.51 18.30
CA ALA A 162 24.96 -27.74 17.60
C ALA A 162 25.82 -27.51 16.34
N PHE A 163 25.88 -26.30 15.81
CA PHE A 163 26.52 -26.00 14.52
C PHE A 163 27.67 -25.01 14.65
N ASP A 164 28.74 -25.20 13.87
CA ASP A 164 29.86 -24.26 13.80
C ASP A 164 29.60 -23.15 12.77
N VAL A 165 28.89 -23.48 11.69
CA VAL A 165 28.47 -22.54 10.64
C VAL A 165 27.02 -22.80 10.26
N ILE A 166 26.23 -21.74 10.06
CA ILE A 166 24.87 -21.83 9.51
C ILE A 166 24.77 -20.93 8.28
N ILE A 167 24.26 -21.47 7.17
CA ILE A 167 24.02 -20.76 5.93
C ILE A 167 22.51 -20.72 5.69
N THR A 168 21.97 -19.54 5.41
CA THR A 168 20.58 -19.38 4.98
C THR A 168 20.57 -19.04 3.51
N ASP A 169 20.13 -20.01 2.70
CA ASP A 169 19.99 -19.93 1.25
C ASP A 169 18.49 -20.04 0.92
N SER A 170 17.81 -18.89 0.96
CA SER A 170 16.35 -18.81 0.85
C SER A 170 15.94 -18.00 -0.36
N SER A 171 14.66 -18.08 -0.72
CA SER A 171 14.07 -17.15 -1.68
C SER A 171 14.13 -15.70 -1.21
N ASP A 172 13.98 -14.79 -2.17
CA ASP A 172 13.93 -13.34 -1.97
C ASP A 172 12.87 -12.94 -0.91
N PRO A 173 13.02 -11.80 -0.22
CA PRO A 173 12.12 -11.34 0.85
C PRO A 173 10.75 -10.86 0.35
N ASP A 174 10.01 -11.73 -0.34
CA ASP A 174 8.62 -11.53 -0.74
C ASP A 174 7.73 -12.61 -0.08
N GLY A 175 6.50 -12.22 0.23
CA GLY A 175 5.51 -13.10 0.83
C GLY A 175 6.01 -13.83 2.10
N PRO A 176 5.87 -15.17 2.21
CA PRO A 176 6.26 -15.92 3.40
C PRO A 176 7.74 -15.85 3.78
N ALA A 177 8.64 -15.54 2.84
CA ALA A 177 10.08 -15.51 3.10
C ALA A 177 10.55 -14.26 3.88
N GLU A 178 9.74 -13.21 3.96
CA GLU A 178 10.06 -11.95 4.65
C GLU A 178 10.45 -12.17 6.14
N VAL A 179 9.88 -13.20 6.78
CA VAL A 179 10.18 -13.53 8.19
C VAL A 179 11.63 -14.01 8.41
N LEU A 180 12.30 -14.52 7.37
CA LEU A 180 13.71 -14.96 7.42
C LEU A 180 14.68 -13.76 7.50
N PHE A 181 14.20 -12.54 7.27
CA PHE A 181 14.99 -11.31 7.34
C PHE A 181 14.75 -10.54 8.65
N GLN A 182 13.94 -11.07 9.56
CA GLN A 182 13.58 -10.43 10.83
C GLN A 182 14.54 -10.83 11.96
N LYS A 183 14.71 -9.93 12.93
CA LYS A 183 15.58 -10.11 14.10
C LYS A 183 15.33 -11.43 14.85
N SER A 184 14.07 -11.84 14.99
CA SER A 184 13.69 -13.09 15.65
C SER A 184 14.25 -14.35 14.98
N TYR A 185 14.45 -14.33 13.66
CA TYR A 185 15.09 -15.44 12.96
C TYR A 185 16.59 -15.50 13.27
N PHE A 186 17.27 -14.35 13.27
CA PHE A 186 18.69 -14.27 13.63
C PHE A 186 18.97 -14.67 15.09
N GLU A 187 18.01 -14.48 15.99
CA GLU A 187 18.08 -15.00 17.37
C GLU A 187 18.10 -16.53 17.38
N LEU A 188 17.27 -17.18 16.56
CA LEU A 188 17.27 -18.65 16.42
C LEU A 188 18.60 -19.16 15.84
N LEU A 189 19.13 -18.48 14.82
CA LEU A 189 20.45 -18.81 14.25
C LEU A 189 21.54 -18.72 15.31
N ARG A 190 21.55 -17.62 16.07
CA ARG A 190 22.51 -17.41 17.17
C ARG A 190 22.43 -18.50 18.25
N GLU A 191 21.22 -18.94 18.62
CA GLU A 191 21.04 -20.01 19.61
C GLU A 191 21.49 -21.39 19.10
N ALA A 192 21.40 -21.65 17.80
CA ALA A 192 21.83 -22.90 17.17
C ALA A 192 23.36 -22.99 16.99
N LEU A 193 24.08 -21.86 17.04
CA LEU A 193 25.53 -21.81 16.89
C LEU A 193 26.30 -22.20 18.17
N ARG A 194 27.41 -22.89 17.95
CA ARG A 194 28.46 -23.12 18.96
C ARG A 194 29.21 -21.83 19.27
N PRO A 195 29.95 -21.76 20.41
CA PRO A 195 30.82 -20.64 20.70
C PRO A 195 31.80 -20.35 19.55
N GLY A 196 31.84 -19.09 19.11
CA GLY A 196 32.64 -18.66 17.96
C GLY A 196 32.05 -18.97 16.58
N GLY A 197 30.86 -19.58 16.52
CA GLY A 197 30.21 -19.96 15.28
C GLY A 197 29.89 -18.78 14.36
N HIS A 198 29.69 -19.07 13.06
CA HIS A 198 29.46 -18.06 12.02
C HIS A 198 28.14 -18.28 11.29
N ILE A 199 27.57 -17.20 10.75
CA ILE A 199 26.47 -17.29 9.79
C ILE A 199 26.81 -16.62 8.46
N SER A 200 26.13 -17.05 7.41
CA SER A 200 26.02 -16.34 6.13
C SER A 200 24.58 -16.40 5.65
N THR A 201 23.98 -15.25 5.37
CA THR A 201 22.59 -15.14 4.92
C THR A 201 22.52 -14.25 3.69
N GLN A 202 21.72 -14.63 2.70
CA GLN A 202 21.40 -13.78 1.54
C GLN A 202 20.99 -12.37 2.01
N ALA A 203 21.49 -11.35 1.31
CA ALA A 203 21.30 -9.96 1.69
C ALA A 203 21.17 -9.02 0.49
N GLU A 204 20.64 -9.50 -0.64
CA GLU A 204 20.16 -8.63 -1.72
C GLU A 204 21.20 -7.69 -2.40
N SER A 205 20.78 -7.00 -3.46
CA SER A 205 21.62 -6.14 -4.30
C SER A 205 21.75 -4.70 -3.79
N VAL A 206 22.97 -4.16 -3.71
CA VAL A 206 23.22 -2.75 -3.34
C VAL A 206 22.67 -1.73 -4.35
N TRP A 207 22.27 -2.16 -5.54
CA TRP A 207 21.67 -1.26 -6.54
C TRP A 207 20.18 -1.02 -6.33
N LEU A 208 19.51 -1.96 -5.66
CA LEU A 208 18.06 -2.00 -5.53
C LEU A 208 17.61 -1.92 -4.07
N HIS A 209 18.36 -2.53 -3.17
CA HIS A 209 17.87 -2.92 -1.85
C HIS A 209 18.67 -2.30 -0.69
N LEU A 210 19.31 -1.12 -0.89
CA LEU A 210 20.12 -0.45 0.14
C LEU A 210 19.40 -0.23 1.48
N GLY A 211 18.10 0.11 1.43
CA GLY A 211 17.29 0.30 2.64
C GLY A 211 17.17 -0.99 3.46
N LEU A 212 16.86 -2.11 2.79
CA LEU A 212 16.79 -3.43 3.39
C LEU A 212 18.15 -3.87 3.94
N ILE A 213 19.22 -3.74 3.14
CA ILE A 213 20.59 -4.11 3.54
C ILE A 213 21.01 -3.36 4.80
N ARG A 214 20.71 -2.06 4.88
CA ARG A 214 20.98 -1.26 6.07
C ARG A 214 20.25 -1.80 7.30
N GLN A 215 18.96 -2.12 7.17
CA GLN A 215 18.18 -2.67 8.29
C GLN A 215 18.70 -4.04 8.73
N LEU A 216 19.04 -4.91 7.77
CA LEU A 216 19.54 -6.25 8.03
C LEU A 216 20.90 -6.23 8.75
N THR A 217 21.83 -5.42 8.23
CA THR A 217 23.16 -5.22 8.83
C THR A 217 23.09 -4.56 10.21
N GLN A 218 22.16 -3.64 10.43
CA GLN A 218 21.93 -3.07 11.76
C GLN A 218 21.39 -4.12 12.74
N SER A 219 20.38 -4.87 12.34
CA SER A 219 19.74 -5.90 13.19
C SER A 219 20.71 -7.01 13.58
N THR A 220 21.58 -7.42 12.66
CA THR A 220 22.60 -8.45 12.91
C THR A 220 23.73 -7.94 13.82
N ARG A 221 24.16 -6.67 13.69
CA ARG A 221 25.14 -6.05 14.60
C ARG A 221 24.66 -5.97 16.06
N GLU A 222 23.36 -5.96 16.30
CA GLU A 222 22.81 -6.02 17.67
C GLU A 222 22.92 -7.42 18.31
N LEU A 223 23.03 -8.47 17.48
CA LEU A 223 23.02 -9.86 17.93
C LEU A 223 24.41 -10.51 17.89
N PHE A 224 25.25 -10.12 16.93
CA PHE A 224 26.57 -10.69 16.68
C PHE A 224 27.65 -9.63 16.91
N PRO A 225 28.73 -9.96 17.66
CA PRO A 225 29.87 -9.06 17.83
C PRO A 225 30.54 -8.62 16.53
N VAL A 226 30.50 -9.47 15.50
CA VAL A 226 31.02 -9.18 14.17
C VAL A 226 29.91 -9.42 13.16
N ALA A 227 29.59 -8.42 12.35
CA ALA A 227 28.60 -8.52 11.28
C ALA A 227 28.98 -7.56 10.14
N ASP A 228 29.32 -8.14 9.00
CA ASP A 228 29.78 -7.45 7.80
C ASP A 228 28.96 -7.88 6.58
N TYR A 229 28.82 -6.96 5.62
CA TYR A 229 28.19 -7.23 4.34
C TYR A 229 29.25 -7.53 3.29
N ALA A 230 29.03 -8.61 2.53
CA ALA A 230 29.80 -9.00 1.36
C ALA A 230 28.88 -9.07 0.13
N TYR A 231 29.44 -9.15 -1.07
CA TYR A 231 28.66 -9.41 -2.28
C TYR A 231 29.43 -10.23 -3.31
N THR A 232 28.69 -10.79 -4.26
CA THR A 232 29.20 -11.51 -5.44
C THR A 232 28.51 -11.02 -6.71
N LEU A 233 29.03 -11.41 -7.86
CA LEU A 233 28.49 -11.04 -9.18
C LEU A 233 27.87 -12.26 -9.86
N ILE A 234 26.58 -12.17 -10.19
CA ILE A 234 25.83 -13.23 -10.88
C ILE A 234 25.02 -12.57 -12.01
N PRO A 235 25.35 -12.79 -13.29
CA PRO A 235 24.70 -12.13 -14.42
C PRO A 235 23.18 -12.28 -14.50
N THR A 236 22.63 -13.40 -14.02
CA THR A 236 21.18 -13.67 -14.05
C THR A 236 20.40 -13.05 -12.92
N TYR A 237 21.08 -12.58 -11.87
CA TYR A 237 20.43 -11.92 -10.75
C TYR A 237 20.21 -10.43 -11.05
N PRO A 238 19.23 -9.76 -10.41
CA PRO A 238 18.95 -8.36 -10.62
C PRO A 238 20.20 -7.47 -10.49
N CYS A 239 20.43 -6.61 -11.49
CA CYS A 239 21.63 -5.77 -11.63
C CYS A 239 22.98 -6.52 -11.69
N GLY A 240 22.97 -7.86 -11.87
CA GLY A 240 24.18 -8.67 -11.99
C GLY A 240 24.91 -8.95 -10.67
N GLN A 241 24.26 -8.76 -9.51
CA GLN A 241 24.89 -8.79 -8.20
C GLN A 241 23.93 -9.29 -7.10
N ILE A 242 24.46 -9.98 -6.09
CA ILE A 242 23.77 -10.23 -4.81
C ILE A 242 24.70 -10.15 -3.61
N GLY A 243 24.14 -9.78 -2.46
CA GLY A 243 24.82 -9.61 -1.19
C GLY A 243 24.66 -10.77 -0.22
N PHE A 244 25.53 -10.77 0.80
CA PHE A 244 25.48 -11.65 1.95
C PHE A 244 25.78 -10.86 3.23
N VAL A 245 25.09 -11.16 4.32
CA VAL A 245 25.52 -10.75 5.66
C VAL A 245 26.25 -11.92 6.29
N VAL A 246 27.51 -11.68 6.67
CA VAL A 246 28.39 -12.67 7.31
C VAL A 246 28.64 -12.21 8.75
N CYS A 247 28.33 -13.07 9.71
CA CYS A 247 28.49 -12.74 11.13
C CYS A 247 29.29 -13.79 11.89
N SER A 248 29.86 -13.38 13.04
CA SER A 248 30.57 -14.26 13.97
C SER A 248 30.19 -13.96 15.42
N LEU A 249 30.12 -15.03 16.23
CA LEU A 249 30.01 -14.93 17.69
C LEU A 249 31.35 -14.63 18.38
N ASP A 250 32.48 -14.74 17.69
CA ASP A 250 33.79 -14.37 18.22
C ASP A 250 34.11 -12.91 17.92
N ALA A 251 34.12 -12.06 18.95
CA ALA A 251 34.41 -10.63 18.84
C ALA A 251 35.82 -10.31 18.31
N GLN A 252 36.75 -11.27 18.35
CA GLN A 252 38.11 -11.10 17.81
C GLN A 252 38.22 -11.59 16.37
N ARG A 253 37.13 -12.08 15.78
CA ARG A 253 37.17 -12.62 14.42
C ARG A 253 37.09 -11.52 13.36
N ASN A 254 38.01 -11.56 12.40
CA ASN A 254 37.87 -10.83 11.15
C ASN A 254 37.28 -11.77 10.09
N VAL A 255 35.99 -11.59 9.74
CA VAL A 255 35.31 -12.42 8.73
C VAL A 255 35.76 -12.12 7.30
N ARG A 256 36.53 -11.04 7.09
CA ARG A 256 37.08 -10.64 5.79
C ARG A 256 38.36 -11.37 5.43
N GLU A 257 38.97 -12.08 6.37
CA GLU A 257 40.25 -12.75 6.19
C GLU A 257 40.05 -14.27 6.13
N PRO A 258 40.28 -14.91 4.96
CA PRO A 258 40.14 -16.36 4.84
C PRO A 258 41.33 -17.06 5.51
N LEU A 259 41.05 -18.10 6.29
CA LEU A 259 42.04 -18.89 7.04
C LEU A 259 42.58 -20.11 6.27
N ARG A 260 41.99 -20.42 5.12
CA ARG A 260 42.35 -21.56 4.28
C ARG A 260 42.01 -21.30 2.82
N THR A 261 42.59 -22.10 1.93
CA THR A 261 42.30 -22.09 0.49
C THR A 261 41.36 -23.23 0.16
N VAL A 262 40.40 -22.98 -0.75
CA VAL A 262 39.48 -24.03 -1.25
C VAL A 262 39.93 -24.48 -2.64
N PRO A 263 40.05 -25.79 -2.89
CA PRO A 263 40.37 -26.29 -4.22
C PRO A 263 39.14 -26.24 -5.15
N ASN A 264 39.40 -26.22 -6.47
CA ASN A 264 38.38 -26.42 -7.51
C ASN A 264 37.21 -25.41 -7.49
N CYS A 265 37.49 -24.15 -7.15
CA CYS A 265 36.56 -23.03 -7.32
C CYS A 265 36.71 -22.39 -8.71
N ARG A 266 35.60 -21.92 -9.27
CA ARG A 266 35.53 -21.19 -10.55
C ARG A 266 35.48 -19.68 -10.35
N TYR A 267 34.91 -19.22 -9.24
CA TYR A 267 34.78 -17.80 -8.88
C TYR A 267 35.60 -17.46 -7.64
N TYR A 268 35.43 -18.24 -6.57
CA TYR A 268 36.03 -17.98 -5.27
C TYR A 268 37.55 -18.19 -5.30
N ASN A 269 38.26 -17.25 -4.70
CA ASN A 269 39.62 -17.39 -4.23
C ASN A 269 39.83 -16.43 -3.04
N ASN A 270 40.98 -16.50 -2.38
CA ASN A 270 41.22 -15.69 -1.17
C ASN A 270 41.20 -14.18 -1.43
N ASP A 271 41.55 -13.72 -2.62
CA ASP A 271 41.53 -12.29 -2.96
C ASP A 271 40.10 -11.83 -3.27
N ILE A 272 39.30 -12.66 -3.95
CA ILE A 272 37.86 -12.44 -4.15
C ILE A 272 37.13 -12.41 -2.81
N HIS A 273 37.47 -13.30 -1.88
CA HIS A 273 36.91 -13.27 -0.52
C HIS A 273 37.14 -11.91 0.15
N ARG A 274 38.37 -11.38 0.13
CA ARG A 274 38.66 -10.07 0.72
C ARG A 274 37.95 -8.94 -0.02
N ALA A 275 37.96 -8.99 -1.36
CA ALA A 275 37.35 -7.98 -2.21
C ALA A 275 35.82 -7.90 -2.05
N ALA A 276 35.16 -9.02 -1.75
CA ALA A 276 33.70 -9.08 -1.57
C ALA A 276 33.19 -8.15 -0.45
N PHE A 277 34.02 -7.82 0.53
CA PHE A 277 33.68 -6.91 1.64
C PHE A 277 34.00 -5.43 1.35
N VAL A 278 34.51 -5.11 0.15
CA VAL A 278 34.87 -3.75 -0.24
C VAL A 278 33.70 -3.10 -0.97
N LEU A 279 33.01 -2.17 -0.30
CA LEU A 279 31.85 -1.50 -0.86
C LEU A 279 32.22 -0.27 -1.71
N PRO A 280 31.51 -0.03 -2.83
CA PRO A 280 31.52 1.28 -3.49
C PRO A 280 31.02 2.39 -2.54
N GLU A 281 31.50 3.62 -2.76
CA GLU A 281 31.24 4.76 -1.88
C GLU A 281 29.75 5.00 -1.58
N PHE A 282 28.87 4.90 -2.58
CA PHE A 282 27.43 5.13 -2.38
C PHE A 282 26.80 4.08 -1.45
N ALA A 283 27.21 2.82 -1.56
CA ALA A 283 26.75 1.73 -0.70
C ALA A 283 27.37 1.85 0.69
N GLN A 284 28.66 2.22 0.77
CA GLN A 284 29.38 2.41 2.03
C GLN A 284 28.71 3.46 2.92
N ARG A 285 28.30 4.60 2.36
CA ARG A 285 27.58 5.65 3.09
C ARG A 285 26.32 5.13 3.78
N VAL A 286 25.56 4.27 3.12
CA VAL A 286 24.30 3.74 3.66
C VAL A 286 24.56 2.60 4.64
N VAL A 287 25.37 1.60 4.25
CA VAL A 287 25.56 0.35 4.99
C VAL A 287 26.56 0.49 6.16
N ALA A 288 27.64 1.24 5.96
CA ALA A 288 28.66 1.45 6.98
C ALA A 288 28.41 2.71 7.82
N HIS A 289 27.98 3.82 7.20
CA HIS A 289 27.80 5.10 7.91
C HIS A 289 26.36 5.38 8.34
N GLY A 290 25.39 4.56 7.92
CA GLY A 290 23.99 4.69 8.34
C GLY A 290 23.26 5.87 7.68
N GLU A 291 23.74 6.38 6.55
CA GLU A 291 23.03 7.39 5.78
C GLU A 291 21.69 6.85 5.23
N PRO A 292 20.67 7.70 4.99
CA PRO A 292 19.45 7.29 4.31
C PRO A 292 19.74 6.72 2.90
N ALA A 293 19.06 5.64 2.53
CA ALA A 293 19.15 5.10 1.18
C ALA A 293 18.53 6.10 0.17
N PRO A 294 19.18 6.33 -0.99
CA PRO A 294 18.59 7.17 -2.03
C PRO A 294 17.33 6.51 -2.59
N GLY A 295 16.33 7.32 -2.96
CA GLY A 295 15.12 6.85 -3.63
C GLY A 295 15.38 6.44 -5.10
N PRO A 296 14.44 5.72 -5.74
CA PRO A 296 14.57 5.32 -7.13
C PRO A 296 14.66 6.54 -8.06
N VAL A 297 15.52 6.46 -9.08
CA VAL A 297 15.58 7.44 -10.16
C VAL A 297 14.49 7.10 -11.16
N VAL A 298 13.33 7.73 -11.01
CA VAL A 298 12.18 7.50 -11.88
C VAL A 298 12.32 8.32 -13.15
N ALA A 299 12.23 7.66 -14.31
CA ALA A 299 12.22 8.35 -15.59
C ALA A 299 11.03 9.32 -15.66
N THR A 300 11.31 10.62 -15.73
CA THR A 300 10.27 11.65 -15.88
C THR A 300 9.61 11.65 -17.26
N GLY A 301 10.10 10.79 -18.17
CA GLY A 301 9.39 10.33 -19.35
C GLY A 301 9.12 11.40 -20.41
N THR A 302 10.15 11.92 -21.09
CA THR A 302 9.98 12.52 -22.42
C THR A 302 11.15 12.32 -23.37
N GLY A 303 12.38 12.04 -22.92
CA GLY A 303 13.56 12.05 -23.82
C GLY A 303 13.82 13.43 -24.46
N GLU A 304 13.02 14.44 -24.12
CA GLU A 304 13.29 15.83 -24.42
C GLU A 304 14.24 16.33 -23.34
N SER A 305 15.35 16.97 -23.75
CA SER A 305 16.19 17.75 -22.85
C SER A 305 15.30 18.54 -21.91
N VAL A 306 15.55 18.50 -20.59
CA VAL A 306 14.85 19.30 -19.58
C VAL A 306 14.72 20.72 -20.13
N ARG A 307 13.55 21.05 -20.69
CA ARG A 307 13.26 22.42 -21.08
C ARG A 307 13.36 23.18 -19.77
N ALA A 308 14.11 24.28 -19.75
CA ALA A 308 14.08 25.19 -18.63
C ALA A 308 12.60 25.50 -18.34
N ARG A 309 12.05 24.92 -17.28
CA ARG A 309 10.65 25.14 -16.92
C ARG A 309 10.57 26.56 -16.40
N GLU A 310 9.57 27.31 -16.84
CA GLU A 310 9.32 28.61 -16.24
C GLU A 310 8.99 28.42 -14.76
N PRO A 311 9.52 29.27 -13.86
CA PRO A 311 9.13 29.25 -12.46
C PRO A 311 7.61 29.39 -12.32
N LYS A 312 6.98 28.51 -11.54
CA LYS A 312 5.53 28.55 -11.26
C LYS A 312 5.26 28.62 -9.76
N LYS A 313 4.22 29.36 -9.38
CA LYS A 313 3.77 29.53 -8.00
C LYS A 313 2.44 28.83 -7.79
N VAL A 314 2.37 27.91 -6.83
CA VAL A 314 1.15 27.15 -6.51
C VAL A 314 0.68 27.51 -5.11
N LEU A 315 -0.59 27.90 -4.99
CA LEU A 315 -1.26 28.10 -3.71
C LEU A 315 -2.02 26.83 -3.33
N VAL A 316 -1.68 26.21 -2.19
CA VAL A 316 -2.43 25.08 -1.62
C VAL A 316 -3.28 25.59 -0.47
N LEU A 317 -4.59 25.73 -0.72
CA LEU A 317 -5.56 26.12 0.30
C LEU A 317 -5.97 24.88 1.12
N GLY A 318 -5.67 24.92 2.42
CA GLY A 318 -5.94 23.83 3.35
C GLY A 318 -4.66 23.16 3.87
N SER A 319 -4.65 22.86 5.17
CA SER A 319 -3.52 22.25 5.92
C SER A 319 -3.94 20.92 6.56
N GLY A 320 -4.99 20.28 6.03
CA GLY A 320 -5.50 19.00 6.52
C GLY A 320 -4.68 17.80 6.07
N TYR A 321 -5.13 16.60 6.43
CA TYR A 321 -4.43 15.33 6.22
C TYR A 321 -3.93 15.08 4.79
N VAL A 322 -4.68 15.55 3.78
CA VAL A 322 -4.40 15.28 2.36
C VAL A 322 -3.44 16.29 1.70
N ALA A 323 -3.12 17.40 2.37
CA ALA A 323 -2.30 18.48 1.78
C ALA A 323 -0.82 18.12 1.70
N GLY A 324 -0.29 17.38 2.68
CA GLY A 324 1.12 17.01 2.77
C GLY A 324 1.66 16.30 1.53
N PRO A 325 1.06 15.18 1.08
CA PRO A 325 1.49 14.47 -0.13
C PRO A 325 1.48 15.34 -1.39
N ALA A 326 0.51 16.25 -1.50
CA ALA A 326 0.43 17.15 -2.65
C ALA A 326 1.58 18.18 -2.65
N VAL A 327 1.87 18.77 -1.48
CA VAL A 327 3.00 19.70 -1.30
C VAL A 327 4.33 18.99 -1.56
N GLU A 328 4.52 17.79 -1.00
CA GLU A 328 5.75 17.01 -1.19
C GLU A 328 6.01 16.76 -2.67
N TYR A 329 5.01 16.27 -3.41
CA TYR A 329 5.16 15.96 -4.83
C TYR A 329 5.49 17.20 -5.67
N LEU A 330 4.79 18.32 -5.46
CA LEU A 330 5.03 19.55 -6.20
C LEU A 330 6.43 20.13 -5.96
N LEU A 331 6.96 20.01 -4.74
CA LEU A 331 8.30 20.48 -4.40
C LEU A 331 9.42 19.64 -5.01
N ARG A 332 9.14 18.44 -5.54
CA ARG A 332 10.12 17.66 -6.32
C ARG A 332 10.57 18.40 -7.58
N THR A 333 9.74 19.28 -8.12
CA THR A 333 10.10 20.18 -9.22
C THR A 333 10.79 21.44 -8.67
N PRO A 334 12.08 21.68 -8.97
CA PRO A 334 12.83 22.84 -8.45
C PRO A 334 12.21 24.19 -8.82
N GLU A 335 11.59 24.27 -10.01
CA GLU A 335 11.01 25.50 -10.56
C GLU A 335 9.66 25.86 -9.93
N TYR A 336 9.07 25.00 -9.11
CA TYR A 336 7.82 25.29 -8.41
C TYR A 336 8.08 25.87 -7.02
N SER A 337 7.38 26.97 -6.70
CA SER A 337 7.25 27.46 -5.32
C SER A 337 5.84 27.17 -4.82
N VAL A 338 5.73 26.51 -3.67
CA VAL A 338 4.44 26.15 -3.07
C VAL A 338 4.18 27.00 -1.83
N THR A 339 3.01 27.63 -1.77
CA THR A 339 2.53 28.36 -0.59
C THR A 339 1.35 27.61 0.03
N ILE A 340 1.46 27.26 1.31
CA ILE A 340 0.38 26.63 2.08
C ILE A 340 -0.45 27.74 2.74
N GLY A 341 -1.70 27.87 2.30
CA GLY A 341 -2.67 28.85 2.80
C GLY A 341 -3.68 28.23 3.74
N SER A 342 -3.74 28.66 5.01
CA SER A 342 -4.80 28.24 5.93
C SER A 342 -4.93 29.19 7.12
N THR A 343 -6.15 29.33 7.68
CA THR A 343 -6.39 30.03 8.95
C THR A 343 -5.80 29.30 10.17
N ARG A 344 -5.47 28.01 10.04
CA ARG A 344 -4.92 27.19 11.13
C ARG A 344 -3.84 26.25 10.61
N ASN A 345 -2.81 26.00 11.41
CA ASN A 345 -1.81 24.94 11.17
C ASN A 345 -1.03 25.02 9.85
N ALA A 346 -1.09 26.11 9.07
CA ALA A 346 -0.27 26.28 7.86
C ALA A 346 1.23 26.18 8.18
N ALA A 347 1.68 26.87 9.25
CA ALA A 347 3.05 26.81 9.74
C ALA A 347 3.47 25.38 10.13
N LYS A 348 2.61 24.65 10.86
CA LYS A 348 2.88 23.28 11.30
C LYS A 348 3.08 22.31 10.13
N LEU A 349 2.31 22.45 9.06
CA LEU A 349 2.53 21.65 7.85
C LEU A 349 3.81 22.11 7.12
N GLY A 350 4.04 23.42 7.04
CA GLY A 350 5.22 24.01 6.41
C GLY A 350 6.55 23.60 7.06
N GLU A 351 6.58 23.34 8.37
CA GLU A 351 7.77 22.83 9.08
C GLU A 351 8.31 21.51 8.49
N GLN A 352 7.45 20.72 7.85
CA GLN A 352 7.85 19.46 7.19
C GLN A 352 8.53 19.71 5.83
N PHE A 353 8.40 20.91 5.26
CA PHE A 353 8.82 21.24 3.91
C PHE A 353 9.61 22.56 3.87
N PRO A 354 10.94 22.52 4.03
CA PRO A 354 11.77 23.74 4.11
C PRO A 354 11.68 24.69 2.91
N ARG A 355 11.24 24.19 1.73
CA ARG A 355 11.03 24.97 0.51
C ARG A 355 9.60 25.52 0.36
N ALA A 356 8.66 25.10 1.19
CA ALA A 356 7.30 25.63 1.17
C ALA A 356 7.23 26.98 1.90
N GLN A 357 6.43 27.89 1.37
CA GLN A 357 6.03 29.11 2.07
C GLN A 357 4.70 28.87 2.79
N THR A 358 4.39 29.67 3.81
CA THR A 358 3.12 29.57 4.54
C THR A 358 2.46 30.93 4.62
N MET A 359 1.14 30.97 4.47
CA MET A 359 0.34 32.18 4.52
C MET A 359 -0.94 31.94 5.34
N GLN A 360 -1.35 32.95 6.11
CA GLN A 360 -2.68 32.97 6.72
C GLN A 360 -3.68 33.41 5.66
N VAL A 361 -4.59 32.51 5.29
CA VAL A 361 -5.63 32.78 4.29
C VAL A 361 -6.97 32.36 4.88
N ASP A 362 -7.88 33.33 5.03
CA ASP A 362 -9.28 33.04 5.34
C ASP A 362 -10.09 33.00 4.05
N VAL A 363 -10.52 31.81 3.65
CA VAL A 363 -11.32 31.61 2.44
C VAL A 363 -12.71 32.26 2.53
N LYS A 364 -13.15 32.66 3.73
CA LYS A 364 -14.40 33.41 3.93
C LYS A 364 -14.24 34.91 3.76
N ASP A 365 -13.00 35.41 3.81
CA ASP A 365 -12.69 36.81 3.57
C ASP A 365 -12.29 37.00 2.10
N PRO A 366 -13.15 37.62 1.27
CA PRO A 366 -12.86 37.80 -0.15
C PRO A 366 -11.56 38.57 -0.40
N ALA A 367 -11.19 39.52 0.45
CA ALA A 367 -9.97 40.29 0.27
C ALA A 367 -8.72 39.44 0.55
N SER A 368 -8.73 38.67 1.64
CA SER A 368 -7.67 37.72 1.99
C SER A 368 -7.48 36.68 0.88
N LEU A 369 -8.57 36.08 0.41
CA LEU A 369 -8.54 35.07 -0.64
C LEU A 369 -8.06 35.66 -1.98
N SER A 370 -8.61 36.80 -2.41
CA SER A 370 -8.25 37.48 -3.65
C SER A 370 -6.76 37.85 -3.68
N GLN A 371 -6.22 38.40 -2.58
CA GLN A 371 -4.80 38.72 -2.44
C GLN A 371 -3.91 37.48 -2.55
N ALA A 372 -4.29 36.37 -1.92
CA ALA A 372 -3.54 35.13 -1.99
C ALA A 372 -3.56 34.56 -3.41
N VAL A 373 -4.73 34.47 -4.04
CA VAL A 373 -4.89 33.92 -5.40
C VAL A 373 -4.09 34.72 -6.44
N GLN A 374 -4.13 36.05 -6.37
CA GLN A 374 -3.44 36.94 -7.31
C GLN A 374 -1.93 36.66 -7.43
N GLN A 375 -1.28 36.26 -6.32
CA GLN A 375 0.17 36.07 -6.24
C GLN A 375 0.68 34.75 -6.84
N HIS A 376 -0.23 33.86 -7.23
CA HIS A 376 0.08 32.51 -7.69
C HIS A 376 -0.39 32.28 -9.13
N ASP A 377 0.06 31.19 -9.74
CA ASP A 377 -0.32 30.80 -11.11
C ASP A 377 -1.51 29.83 -11.11
N LEU A 378 -1.61 28.99 -10.08
CA LEU A 378 -2.66 27.99 -9.89
C LEU A 378 -3.00 27.82 -8.41
N VAL A 379 -4.27 27.54 -8.13
CA VAL A 379 -4.80 27.31 -6.78
C VAL A 379 -5.29 25.86 -6.63
N ILE A 380 -4.76 25.14 -5.65
CA ILE A 380 -5.31 23.87 -5.21
C ILE A 380 -6.25 24.12 -4.04
N SER A 381 -7.51 23.71 -4.15
CA SER A 381 -8.52 23.83 -3.09
C SER A 381 -8.73 22.50 -2.38
N LEU A 382 -8.09 22.33 -1.22
CA LEU A 382 -8.26 21.21 -0.28
C LEU A 382 -9.01 21.64 0.99
N VAL A 383 -9.80 22.72 0.89
CA VAL A 383 -10.72 23.20 1.93
C VAL A 383 -12.10 22.52 1.79
N PRO A 384 -12.99 22.62 2.80
CA PRO A 384 -14.34 22.09 2.71
C PRO A 384 -15.06 22.55 1.44
N TYR A 385 -15.79 21.63 0.78
CA TYR A 385 -16.37 21.84 -0.54
C TYR A 385 -17.32 23.04 -0.67
N ILE A 386 -17.89 23.48 0.46
CA ILE A 386 -18.76 24.65 0.53
C ILE A 386 -18.06 25.96 0.14
N TYR A 387 -16.72 26.01 0.22
CA TYR A 387 -15.92 27.20 -0.13
C TYR A 387 -15.40 27.19 -1.57
N HIS A 388 -15.62 26.12 -2.33
CA HIS A 388 -15.07 26.01 -3.70
C HIS A 388 -15.60 27.10 -4.63
N VAL A 389 -16.85 27.51 -4.46
CA VAL A 389 -17.46 28.61 -5.24
C VAL A 389 -16.69 29.92 -5.04
N ASP A 390 -16.32 30.24 -3.79
CA ASP A 390 -15.60 31.48 -3.48
C ASP A 390 -14.17 31.45 -4.03
N VAL A 391 -13.50 30.29 -3.93
CA VAL A 391 -12.17 30.06 -4.52
C VAL A 391 -12.21 30.21 -6.04
N ILE A 392 -13.19 29.61 -6.71
CA ILE A 392 -13.32 29.68 -8.16
C ILE A 392 -13.61 31.12 -8.61
N LYS A 393 -14.48 31.86 -7.91
CA LYS A 393 -14.75 33.27 -8.23
C LYS A 393 -13.50 34.15 -8.12
N ALA A 394 -12.72 33.99 -7.05
CA ALA A 394 -11.44 34.70 -6.90
C ALA A 394 -10.44 34.29 -8.00
N ALA A 395 -10.42 33.02 -8.39
CA ALA A 395 -9.58 32.53 -9.47
C ALA A 395 -10.00 33.08 -10.84
N CYS A 396 -11.30 33.20 -11.12
CA CYS A 396 -11.84 33.87 -12.31
C CYS A 396 -11.42 35.34 -12.38
N GLU A 397 -11.49 36.07 -11.27
CA GLU A 397 -11.06 37.48 -11.17
C GLU A 397 -9.60 37.65 -11.61
N HIS A 398 -8.71 36.78 -11.14
CA HIS A 398 -7.27 36.86 -11.39
C HIS A 398 -6.77 35.97 -12.53
N LYS A 399 -7.69 35.29 -13.23
CA LYS A 399 -7.42 34.36 -14.33
C LYS A 399 -6.42 33.26 -13.95
N LYS A 400 -6.64 32.63 -12.79
CA LYS A 400 -5.82 31.53 -12.25
C LYS A 400 -6.54 30.20 -12.37
N ASP A 401 -5.82 29.13 -12.68
CA ASP A 401 -6.41 27.80 -12.72
C ASP A 401 -6.73 27.30 -11.31
N VAL A 402 -7.67 26.35 -11.22
CA VAL A 402 -8.08 25.72 -9.97
C VAL A 402 -8.05 24.21 -10.10
N VAL A 403 -7.55 23.52 -9.07
CA VAL A 403 -7.66 22.06 -8.93
C VAL A 403 -8.33 21.72 -7.61
N THR A 404 -9.30 20.81 -7.62
CA THR A 404 -10.01 20.35 -6.42
C THR A 404 -10.17 18.82 -6.44
N THR A 405 -10.26 18.21 -5.27
CA THR A 405 -10.52 16.76 -5.11
C THR A 405 -11.99 16.44 -4.85
N SER A 406 -12.89 17.41 -5.10
CA SER A 406 -14.31 17.33 -4.75
C SER A 406 -15.19 17.22 -5.98
N TYR A 407 -16.41 16.70 -5.78
CA TYR A 407 -17.47 16.66 -6.79
C TYR A 407 -17.80 18.04 -7.37
N VAL A 408 -18.14 18.04 -8.67
CA VAL A 408 -18.71 19.21 -9.34
C VAL A 408 -20.15 19.41 -8.89
N SER A 409 -20.34 20.28 -7.90
CA SER A 409 -21.67 20.67 -7.41
C SER A 409 -22.43 21.56 -8.41
N ASP A 410 -23.76 21.63 -8.30
CA ASP A 410 -24.59 22.52 -9.12
C ASP A 410 -24.16 23.99 -9.02
N ALA A 411 -23.71 24.42 -7.84
CA ALA A 411 -23.19 25.76 -7.61
C ALA A 411 -21.89 26.02 -8.38
N ILE A 412 -21.04 25.00 -8.56
CA ILE A 412 -19.85 25.09 -9.43
C ILE A 412 -20.27 25.11 -10.90
N ARG A 413 -21.21 24.25 -11.31
CA ARG A 413 -21.74 24.21 -12.70
C ARG A 413 -22.32 25.56 -13.13
N ALA A 414 -22.95 26.28 -12.21
CA ALA A 414 -23.49 27.62 -12.47
C ALA A 414 -22.41 28.66 -12.84
N LEU A 415 -21.16 28.47 -12.43
CA LEU A 415 -20.04 29.36 -12.75
C LEU A 415 -19.39 29.08 -14.12
N GLU A 416 -19.83 28.05 -14.85
CA GLU A 416 -19.24 27.67 -16.15
C GLU A 416 -19.09 28.84 -17.15
N PRO A 417 -20.07 29.77 -17.31
CA PRO A 417 -19.89 30.92 -18.19
C PRO A 417 -18.76 31.86 -17.72
N GLU A 418 -18.63 32.09 -16.42
CA GLU A 418 -17.62 32.96 -15.81
C GLU A 418 -16.23 32.35 -15.94
N ILE A 419 -16.12 31.04 -15.71
CA ILE A 419 -14.89 30.25 -15.86
C ILE A 419 -14.38 30.31 -17.31
N LYS A 420 -15.28 30.08 -18.28
CA LYS A 420 -14.96 30.16 -19.71
C LYS A 420 -14.54 31.57 -20.14
N ALA A 421 -15.23 32.60 -19.63
CA ALA A 421 -14.90 33.99 -19.92
C ALA A 421 -13.52 34.39 -19.35
N ALA A 422 -13.16 33.86 -18.18
CA ALA A 422 -11.83 34.06 -17.58
C ALA A 422 -10.72 33.29 -18.33
N GLY A 423 -11.08 32.26 -19.10
CA GLY A 423 -10.14 31.43 -19.86
C GLY A 423 -9.33 30.47 -18.99
N ILE A 424 -9.83 30.12 -17.81
CA ILE A 424 -9.13 29.28 -16.83
C ILE A 424 -9.61 27.84 -16.86
N THR A 425 -8.76 26.92 -16.41
CA THR A 425 -9.09 25.53 -16.13
C THR A 425 -9.54 25.39 -14.68
N VAL A 426 -10.73 24.81 -14.47
CA VAL A 426 -11.19 24.39 -13.13
C VAL A 426 -11.32 22.87 -13.16
N PHE A 427 -10.29 22.18 -12.67
CA PHE A 427 -10.23 20.72 -12.64
C PHE A 427 -10.77 20.20 -11.30
N ASN A 428 -11.76 19.33 -11.35
CA ASN A 428 -12.43 18.75 -10.19
C ASN A 428 -12.29 17.23 -10.15
N GLU A 429 -12.80 16.62 -9.08
CA GLU A 429 -12.96 15.16 -9.01
C GLU A 429 -11.65 14.38 -9.21
N ILE A 430 -10.54 14.87 -8.66
CA ILE A 430 -9.21 14.26 -8.84
C ILE A 430 -8.47 13.96 -7.52
N GLY A 431 -9.17 13.28 -6.61
CA GLY A 431 -8.60 12.64 -5.43
C GLY A 431 -8.57 11.12 -5.59
N LEU A 432 -9.16 10.40 -4.62
CA LEU A 432 -9.33 8.94 -4.64
C LEU A 432 -10.70 8.54 -5.20
N ASP A 433 -11.77 9.00 -4.54
CA ASP A 433 -13.17 8.74 -4.86
C ASP A 433 -13.98 9.98 -4.44
N PRO A 434 -14.16 10.97 -5.34
CA PRO A 434 -13.90 10.92 -6.78
C PRO A 434 -12.43 11.20 -7.19
N GLY A 435 -11.89 10.42 -8.13
CA GLY A 435 -10.57 10.60 -8.73
C GLY A 435 -10.00 9.34 -9.34
N VAL A 436 -9.13 8.62 -8.61
CA VAL A 436 -8.54 7.34 -9.04
C VAL A 436 -9.62 6.35 -9.52
N ASP A 437 -10.79 6.35 -8.88
CA ASP A 437 -11.94 5.54 -9.29
C ASP A 437 -12.42 5.88 -10.73
N HIS A 438 -12.41 7.15 -11.13
CA HIS A 438 -12.72 7.54 -12.50
C HIS A 438 -11.63 7.08 -13.48
N LEU A 439 -10.35 7.25 -13.11
CA LEU A 439 -9.22 6.94 -14.00
C LEU A 439 -9.26 5.50 -14.49
N TYR A 440 -9.55 4.56 -13.59
CA TYR A 440 -9.56 3.13 -13.90
C TYR A 440 -10.91 2.62 -14.38
N ALA A 441 -12.03 3.23 -13.96
CA ALA A 441 -13.32 2.94 -14.58
C ALA A 441 -13.32 3.26 -16.08
N VAL A 442 -12.87 4.47 -16.44
CA VAL A 442 -12.81 4.93 -17.84
C VAL A 442 -11.83 4.10 -18.67
N LYS A 443 -10.66 3.74 -18.11
CA LYS A 443 -9.68 2.85 -18.78
C LYS A 443 -10.34 1.51 -19.13
N ALA A 444 -10.88 0.81 -18.15
CA ALA A 444 -11.44 -0.52 -18.36
C ALA A 444 -12.62 -0.49 -19.34
N ILE A 445 -13.53 0.48 -19.20
CA ILE A 445 -14.67 0.66 -20.11
C ILE A 445 -14.19 0.86 -21.55
N LYS A 446 -13.20 1.73 -21.76
CA LYS A 446 -12.63 1.96 -23.09
C LYS A 446 -12.06 0.67 -23.69
N GLU A 447 -11.23 -0.06 -22.93
CA GLU A 447 -10.61 -1.29 -23.43
C GLU A 447 -11.64 -2.37 -23.78
N ILE A 448 -12.71 -2.47 -22.98
CA ILE A 448 -13.85 -3.35 -23.24
C ILE A 448 -14.54 -2.97 -24.55
N HIS A 449 -14.85 -1.68 -24.74
CA HIS A 449 -15.51 -1.18 -25.95
C HIS A 449 -14.61 -1.30 -27.20
N ASP A 450 -13.32 -1.00 -27.08
CA ASP A 450 -12.34 -1.15 -28.16
C ASP A 450 -12.20 -2.61 -28.62
N ALA A 451 -12.35 -3.57 -27.68
CA ALA A 451 -12.42 -5.01 -27.98
C ALA A 451 -13.78 -5.45 -28.56
N GLY A 452 -14.76 -4.55 -28.69
CA GLY A 452 -16.11 -4.83 -29.18
C GLY A 452 -17.04 -5.46 -28.13
N GLY A 453 -16.68 -5.39 -26.84
CA GLY A 453 -17.53 -5.81 -25.74
C GLY A 453 -18.51 -4.73 -25.28
N GLN A 454 -19.42 -5.12 -24.39
CA GLN A 454 -20.47 -4.28 -23.80
C GLN A 454 -20.45 -4.39 -22.28
N VAL A 455 -20.56 -3.26 -21.57
CA VAL A 455 -20.57 -3.23 -20.09
C VAL A 455 -22.01 -3.38 -19.60
N GLN A 456 -22.43 -4.59 -19.28
CA GLN A 456 -23.79 -4.88 -18.80
C GLN A 456 -24.02 -4.40 -17.35
N SER A 457 -23.03 -4.50 -16.47
CA SER A 457 -23.11 -3.98 -15.09
C SER A 457 -21.80 -3.33 -14.71
N PHE A 458 -21.89 -2.16 -14.06
CA PHE A 458 -20.79 -1.45 -13.45
C PHE A 458 -21.05 -1.24 -11.96
N LEU A 459 -20.20 -1.84 -11.14
CA LEU A 459 -20.17 -1.65 -9.70
C LEU A 459 -18.82 -1.04 -9.30
N SER A 460 -18.84 -0.02 -8.45
CA SER A 460 -17.63 0.59 -7.90
C SER A 460 -17.79 0.83 -6.41
N TYR A 461 -16.93 0.20 -5.61
CA TYR A 461 -16.99 0.33 -4.16
C TYR A 461 -15.63 0.72 -3.61
N CYS A 462 -15.61 1.77 -2.79
CA CYS A 462 -14.40 2.31 -2.19
C CYS A 462 -14.55 2.48 -0.67
N GLY A 463 -13.49 2.25 0.10
CA GLY A 463 -13.45 2.50 1.54
C GLY A 463 -12.06 2.84 2.04
N GLY A 464 -11.93 4.00 2.68
CA GLY A 464 -10.82 4.31 3.57
C GLY A 464 -11.14 3.85 4.99
N LEU A 465 -10.43 2.85 5.47
CA LEU A 465 -10.68 2.10 6.70
C LEU A 465 -9.38 1.96 7.49
N PRO A 466 -9.43 1.62 8.79
CA PRO A 466 -8.25 1.08 9.44
C PRO A 466 -7.83 -0.25 8.77
N ALA A 467 -6.54 -0.53 8.75
CA ALA A 467 -6.05 -1.87 8.45
C ALA A 467 -6.71 -2.89 9.42
N PRO A 468 -6.93 -4.17 9.03
CA PRO A 468 -7.65 -5.13 9.86
C PRO A 468 -7.11 -5.23 11.29
N GLU A 469 -5.78 -5.20 11.44
CA GLU A 469 -5.10 -5.22 12.74
C GLU A 469 -5.36 -3.98 13.61
N ALA A 470 -5.72 -2.86 12.99
CA ALA A 470 -6.03 -1.58 13.65
C ALA A 470 -7.54 -1.34 13.82
N ALA A 471 -8.40 -2.21 13.28
CA ALA A 471 -9.86 -2.13 13.33
C ALA A 471 -10.43 -2.64 14.67
N THR A 472 -9.88 -2.17 15.79
CA THR A 472 -10.09 -2.71 17.13
C THR A 472 -11.22 -2.07 17.93
N ASN A 473 -11.95 -1.11 17.33
CA ASN A 473 -13.05 -0.39 18.00
C ASN A 473 -14.43 -0.85 17.53
N PRO A 474 -15.52 -0.51 18.23
CA PRO A 474 -16.87 -0.99 17.92
C PRO A 474 -17.41 -0.60 16.54
N LEU A 475 -16.85 0.43 15.91
CA LEU A 475 -17.21 0.85 14.55
C LEU A 475 -16.36 0.13 13.49
N GLY A 476 -15.25 -0.51 13.88
CA GLY A 476 -14.21 -0.90 12.93
C GLY A 476 -13.72 0.30 12.10
N TYR A 477 -13.77 1.51 12.65
CA TYR A 477 -13.54 2.74 11.89
C TYR A 477 -12.69 3.74 12.66
N LYS A 478 -11.72 4.35 11.97
CA LYS A 478 -10.87 5.41 12.51
C LYS A 478 -10.81 6.59 11.55
N PHE A 479 -10.81 7.80 12.10
CA PHE A 479 -10.91 9.01 11.30
C PHE A 479 -9.54 9.39 10.72
N SER A 480 -9.37 9.18 9.42
CA SER A 480 -8.27 9.72 8.61
C SER A 480 -8.65 11.01 7.88
N TRP A 481 -9.89 11.48 8.07
CA TRP A 481 -10.47 12.71 7.54
C TRP A 481 -11.63 13.18 8.45
N SER A 482 -12.33 14.25 8.06
CA SER A 482 -13.36 14.89 8.91
C SER A 482 -14.45 13.92 9.40
N SER A 483 -14.59 13.79 10.73
CA SER A 483 -15.61 12.95 11.36
C SER A 483 -17.05 13.39 11.02
N ARG A 484 -17.29 14.70 11.05
CA ARG A 484 -18.55 15.33 10.64
C ARG A 484 -18.89 14.98 9.19
N GLY A 485 -17.90 15.05 8.30
CA GLY A 485 -18.05 14.67 6.89
C GLY A 485 -18.43 13.20 6.71
N VAL A 486 -17.80 12.29 7.49
CA VAL A 486 -18.15 10.86 7.50
C VAL A 486 -19.61 10.68 7.90
N LEU A 487 -20.02 11.23 9.03
CA LEU A 487 -21.36 11.01 9.58
C LEU A 487 -22.46 11.63 8.72
N LEU A 488 -22.24 12.82 8.14
CA LEU A 488 -23.19 13.42 7.21
C LEU A 488 -23.33 12.62 5.91
N ALA A 489 -22.24 12.01 5.43
CA ALA A 489 -22.32 11.16 4.25
C ALA A 489 -23.26 9.96 4.44
N LEU A 490 -23.45 9.50 5.68
CA LEU A 490 -24.35 8.40 6.05
C LEU A 490 -25.83 8.79 6.01
N ARG A 491 -26.15 10.09 5.85
CA ARG A 491 -27.52 10.60 5.69
C ARG A 491 -27.88 10.96 4.25
N ASN A 492 -26.96 10.76 3.30
CA ASN A 492 -27.23 11.08 1.90
C ASN A 492 -28.26 10.11 1.32
N THR A 493 -29.21 10.63 0.55
CA THR A 493 -30.03 9.79 -0.32
C THR A 493 -29.14 9.23 -1.43
N ALA A 494 -29.17 7.91 -1.62
CA ALA A 494 -28.47 7.25 -2.69
C ALA A 494 -29.41 6.99 -3.88
N LYS A 495 -28.96 7.26 -5.10
CA LYS A 495 -29.68 6.96 -6.34
C LYS A 495 -28.77 6.19 -7.29
N PHE A 496 -29.30 5.18 -7.98
CA PHE A 496 -28.50 4.32 -8.87
C PHE A 496 -29.36 3.63 -9.91
N ILE A 497 -28.74 3.04 -10.93
CA ILE A 497 -29.44 2.23 -11.95
C ILE A 497 -29.35 0.75 -11.57
N GLN A 498 -30.47 0.04 -11.61
CA GLN A 498 -30.50 -1.41 -11.46
C GLN A 498 -31.69 -2.03 -12.19
N GLY A 499 -31.44 -3.00 -13.06
CA GLY A 499 -32.46 -3.61 -13.91
C GLY A 499 -33.01 -2.61 -14.93
N ASN A 500 -32.16 -1.71 -15.45
CA ASN A 500 -32.52 -0.58 -16.33
C ASN A 500 -33.42 0.50 -15.70
N GLU A 501 -33.74 0.41 -14.40
CA GLU A 501 -34.56 1.40 -13.70
C GLU A 501 -33.73 2.22 -12.71
N ALA A 502 -34.09 3.50 -12.55
CA ALA A 502 -33.54 4.34 -11.49
C ALA A 502 -34.16 3.96 -10.14
N LYS A 503 -33.32 3.57 -9.19
CA LYS A 503 -33.71 3.26 -7.81
C LYS A 503 -33.16 4.32 -6.86
N SER A 504 -33.83 4.49 -5.72
CA SER A 504 -33.42 5.41 -4.66
C SER A 504 -33.52 4.74 -3.30
N VAL A 505 -32.55 4.99 -2.43
CA VAL A 505 -32.56 4.61 -1.01
C VAL A 505 -32.45 5.89 -0.19
N SER A 506 -33.39 6.11 0.72
CA SER A 506 -33.41 7.29 1.56
C SER A 506 -32.21 7.29 2.52
N GLY A 507 -31.76 8.46 2.96
CA GLY A 507 -30.70 8.56 3.97
C GLY A 507 -31.02 7.84 5.30
N LEU A 508 -32.31 7.70 5.65
CA LEU A 508 -32.74 6.98 6.85
C LEU A 508 -32.63 5.46 6.69
N ASP A 509 -32.83 4.97 5.46
CA ASP A 509 -32.79 3.54 5.13
C ASP A 509 -31.42 3.10 4.60
N LEU A 510 -30.49 4.03 4.42
CA LEU A 510 -29.20 3.77 3.76
C LEU A 510 -28.38 2.69 4.47
N MET A 511 -28.27 2.77 5.79
CA MET A 511 -27.54 1.78 6.57
C MET A 511 -28.26 0.43 6.62
N ALA A 512 -29.59 0.42 6.56
CA ALA A 512 -30.38 -0.81 6.47
C ALA A 512 -30.24 -1.49 5.10
N ALA A 513 -29.89 -0.75 4.05
CA ALA A 513 -29.63 -1.26 2.72
C ALA A 513 -28.21 -1.85 2.55
N ALA A 514 -27.33 -1.72 3.54
CA ALA A 514 -25.98 -2.26 3.50
C ALA A 514 -26.00 -3.79 3.45
N LYS A 515 -25.13 -4.38 2.62
CA LYS A 515 -25.03 -5.84 2.45
C LYS A 515 -23.57 -6.29 2.51
N PRO A 516 -23.27 -7.52 2.98
CA PRO A 516 -21.95 -8.12 2.82
C PRO A 516 -21.49 -8.03 1.36
N TYR A 517 -20.24 -7.62 1.15
CA TYR A 517 -19.66 -7.44 -0.17
C TYR A 517 -18.32 -8.15 -0.25
N TYR A 518 -18.29 -9.25 -0.99
CA TYR A 518 -17.09 -10.06 -1.12
C TYR A 518 -16.11 -9.45 -2.14
N ILE A 519 -14.86 -9.24 -1.68
CA ILE A 519 -13.71 -8.85 -2.51
C ILE A 519 -12.64 -9.94 -2.45
N MET A 520 -12.23 -10.33 -1.25
CA MET A 520 -11.28 -11.41 -1.00
C MET A 520 -11.54 -12.05 0.38
N PRO A 521 -11.07 -13.29 0.64
CA PRO A 521 -11.40 -14.03 1.86
C PRO A 521 -10.98 -13.33 3.15
N SER A 522 -9.91 -12.56 3.10
CA SER A 522 -9.30 -11.92 4.27
C SER A 522 -10.10 -10.76 4.87
N PHE A 523 -11.14 -10.27 4.18
CA PHE A 523 -11.90 -9.09 4.63
C PHE A 523 -13.40 -9.37 4.78
N ALA A 524 -13.96 -8.84 5.88
CA ALA A 524 -15.39 -8.86 6.15
C ALA A 524 -16.04 -7.51 5.80
N PHE A 525 -16.11 -7.19 4.51
CA PHE A 525 -16.71 -5.94 4.05
C PHE A 525 -18.24 -6.01 3.95
N VAL A 526 -18.84 -4.85 4.21
CA VAL A 526 -20.21 -4.51 3.85
C VAL A 526 -20.19 -3.29 2.95
N ALA A 527 -21.16 -3.21 2.05
CA ALA A 527 -21.27 -2.15 1.07
C ALA A 527 -22.68 -1.57 1.02
N TYR A 528 -22.76 -0.25 0.80
CA TYR A 528 -24.00 0.47 0.54
C TYR A 528 -23.79 1.49 -0.59
N PRO A 529 -24.83 1.79 -1.39
CA PRO A 529 -24.74 2.77 -2.46
C PRO A 529 -24.47 4.17 -1.88
N ASN A 530 -23.79 5.05 -2.63
CA ASN A 530 -23.39 6.37 -2.15
C ASN A 530 -23.76 7.45 -3.17
N ARG A 531 -24.41 8.54 -2.71
CA ARG A 531 -24.84 9.69 -3.52
C ARG A 531 -25.59 9.25 -4.79
N ASP A 532 -25.51 10.05 -5.86
CA ASP A 532 -26.18 9.77 -7.12
C ASP A 532 -25.21 9.13 -8.13
N SER A 533 -25.43 7.84 -8.43
CA SER A 533 -24.71 7.09 -9.44
C SER A 533 -25.36 7.18 -10.83
N THR A 534 -26.58 7.68 -10.93
CA THR A 534 -27.34 7.66 -12.20
C THR A 534 -26.65 8.39 -13.37
N PRO A 535 -25.94 9.51 -13.17
CA PRO A 535 -25.29 10.20 -14.29
C PRO A 535 -24.09 9.44 -14.87
N PHE A 536 -23.46 8.53 -14.11
CA PHE A 536 -22.26 7.81 -14.55
C PHE A 536 -22.52 6.85 -15.71
N ARG A 537 -23.78 6.42 -15.91
CA ARG A 537 -24.17 5.65 -17.09
C ARG A 537 -23.91 6.44 -18.38
N GLU A 538 -24.22 7.74 -18.36
CA GLU A 538 -23.97 8.65 -19.48
C GLU A 538 -22.52 9.14 -19.49
N TRP A 539 -21.99 9.59 -18.36
CA TRP A 539 -20.65 10.19 -18.29
C TRP A 539 -19.53 9.23 -18.68
N TYR A 540 -19.67 7.93 -18.38
CA TYR A 540 -18.72 6.91 -18.81
C TYR A 540 -19.05 6.28 -20.16
N GLY A 541 -20.11 6.72 -20.83
CA GLY A 541 -20.49 6.20 -22.15
C GLY A 541 -20.91 4.73 -22.13
N ILE A 542 -21.61 4.28 -21.09
CA ILE A 542 -22.13 2.90 -20.94
C ILE A 542 -23.67 2.85 -20.97
N PRO A 543 -24.34 3.36 -22.02
CA PRO A 543 -25.80 3.34 -22.11
C PRO A 543 -26.36 1.91 -22.09
N GLU A 544 -25.57 0.90 -22.43
CA GLU A 544 -25.92 -0.52 -22.38
C GLU A 544 -25.97 -1.12 -20.96
N ALA A 545 -25.43 -0.42 -19.95
CA ALA A 545 -25.39 -0.94 -18.59
C ALA A 545 -26.79 -0.96 -17.95
N GLU A 546 -27.26 -2.17 -17.60
CA GLU A 546 -28.51 -2.37 -16.85
C GLU A 546 -28.34 -2.10 -15.35
N GLU A 547 -27.10 -2.03 -14.86
CA GLU A 547 -26.76 -1.72 -13.49
C GLU A 547 -25.55 -0.78 -13.42
N CYS A 548 -25.68 0.31 -12.65
CA CYS A 548 -24.63 1.30 -12.46
C CYS A 548 -24.71 1.81 -11.02
N ILE A 549 -23.80 1.33 -10.17
CA ILE A 549 -23.79 1.61 -8.73
C ILE A 549 -22.38 1.99 -8.29
N ARG A 550 -22.25 3.19 -7.73
CA ARG A 550 -21.11 3.59 -6.90
C ARG A 550 -21.50 3.53 -5.43
N GLY A 551 -20.60 3.07 -4.58
CA GLY A 551 -20.89 2.85 -3.18
C GLY A 551 -19.67 2.90 -2.28
N THR A 552 -19.92 2.72 -0.99
CA THR A 552 -18.90 2.81 0.04
C THR A 552 -18.75 1.48 0.77
N LEU A 553 -17.50 1.10 1.06
CA LEU A 553 -17.14 -0.06 1.86
C LEU A 553 -16.95 0.32 3.33
N ARG A 554 -17.42 -0.56 4.21
CA ARG A 554 -17.15 -0.56 5.66
C ARG A 554 -16.90 -1.99 6.13
N TYR A 555 -16.38 -2.17 7.33
CA TYR A 555 -16.38 -3.49 7.97
C TYR A 555 -17.77 -3.84 8.51
N GLN A 556 -18.03 -5.14 8.64
CA GLN A 556 -19.22 -5.68 9.30
C GLN A 556 -19.47 -5.02 10.67
N GLY A 557 -20.74 -4.85 11.04
CA GLY A 557 -21.16 -4.24 12.30
C GLY A 557 -21.22 -2.70 12.27
N PHE A 558 -20.53 -2.04 11.33
CA PHE A 558 -20.59 -0.58 11.18
C PHE A 558 -22.01 -0.07 10.85
N PRO A 559 -22.73 -0.61 9.83
CA PRO A 559 -24.05 -0.09 9.47
C PRO A 559 -25.07 -0.18 10.60
N GLU A 560 -25.09 -1.30 11.34
CA GLU A 560 -26.01 -1.55 12.45
C GLU A 560 -25.76 -0.56 13.59
N PHE A 561 -24.48 -0.30 13.90
CA PHE A 561 -24.10 0.68 14.92
C PHE A 561 -24.52 2.10 14.54
N VAL A 562 -24.27 2.51 13.29
CA VAL A 562 -24.67 3.83 12.79
C VAL A 562 -26.19 3.97 12.75
N LEU A 563 -26.90 2.92 12.33
CA LEU A 563 -28.37 2.93 12.30
C LEU A 563 -28.94 3.16 13.71
N ALA A 564 -28.33 2.58 14.75
CA ALA A 564 -28.71 2.88 16.12
C ALA A 564 -28.50 4.35 16.48
N LEU A 565 -27.36 4.94 16.13
CA LEU A 565 -27.11 6.38 16.34
C LEU A 565 -28.12 7.26 15.60
N VAL A 566 -28.51 6.89 14.37
CA VAL A 566 -29.56 7.57 13.59
C VAL A 566 -30.90 7.49 14.32
N ARG A 567 -31.32 6.30 14.74
CA ARG A 567 -32.60 6.07 15.45
C ARG A 567 -32.67 6.76 16.82
N LEU A 568 -31.52 6.97 17.46
CA LEU A 568 -31.41 7.74 18.70
C LEU A 568 -31.42 9.26 18.48
N GLY A 569 -31.25 9.73 17.24
CA GLY A 569 -31.25 11.16 16.90
C GLY A 569 -29.88 11.84 16.99
N PHE A 570 -28.79 11.07 17.14
CA PHE A 570 -27.45 11.66 17.31
C PHE A 570 -26.93 12.41 16.08
N LEU A 571 -27.45 12.14 14.88
CA LEU A 571 -26.98 12.80 13.65
C LEU A 571 -27.78 14.06 13.31
N ASP A 572 -28.50 14.63 14.28
CA ASP A 572 -29.21 15.91 14.16
C ASP A 572 -28.24 17.08 14.33
N GLU A 573 -28.24 18.00 13.35
CA GLU A 573 -27.41 19.20 13.32
C GLU A 573 -28.14 20.47 13.79
N THR A 574 -29.43 20.35 14.12
CA THR A 574 -30.23 21.48 14.63
C THR A 574 -29.69 21.96 15.96
N ALA A 575 -29.70 23.28 16.16
CA ALA A 575 -29.28 23.88 17.42
C ALA A 575 -30.22 23.49 18.55
N GLN A 576 -29.65 23.05 19.67
CA GLN A 576 -30.36 22.56 20.84
C GLN A 576 -29.90 23.36 22.08
N PRO A 577 -30.68 24.34 22.55
CA PRO A 577 -30.29 25.20 23.68
C PRO A 577 -30.01 24.41 24.97
N TRP A 578 -30.68 23.28 25.16
CA TRP A 578 -30.52 22.46 26.35
C TRP A 578 -29.18 21.73 26.43
N LEU A 579 -28.42 21.61 25.33
CA LEU A 579 -27.08 21.04 25.37
C LEU A 579 -26.11 21.94 26.16
N ALA A 580 -26.36 23.24 26.23
CA ALA A 580 -25.54 24.19 26.98
C ALA A 580 -25.79 24.19 28.51
N THR A 581 -26.53 23.20 29.01
CA THR A 581 -26.74 23.03 30.46
C THR A 581 -25.41 22.71 31.14
N SER A 582 -25.03 23.51 32.15
CA SER A 582 -23.80 23.30 32.91
C SER A 582 -23.79 21.92 33.58
N GLY A 583 -22.70 21.17 33.41
CA GLY A 583 -22.52 19.86 34.03
C GLY A 583 -23.32 18.73 33.40
N LEU A 584 -23.86 18.90 32.17
CA LEU A 584 -24.53 17.83 31.44
C LEU A 584 -23.61 16.62 31.27
N THR A 585 -24.09 15.45 31.67
CA THR A 585 -23.39 14.16 31.52
C THR A 585 -23.94 13.34 30.37
N TRP A 586 -23.16 12.40 29.86
CA TRP A 586 -23.58 11.51 28.77
C TRP A 586 -24.84 10.69 29.14
N SER A 587 -24.93 10.20 30.38
CA SER A 587 -26.11 9.49 30.88
C SER A 587 -27.37 10.36 30.87
N GLN A 588 -27.28 11.65 31.20
CA GLN A 588 -28.41 12.59 31.15
C GLN A 588 -28.80 12.93 29.71
N LEU A 589 -27.82 13.16 28.84
CA LEU A 589 -28.04 13.38 27.41
C LEU A 589 -28.76 12.16 26.81
N THR A 590 -28.24 10.96 27.04
CA THR A 590 -28.85 9.72 26.55
C THR A 590 -30.19 9.42 27.20
N ALA A 591 -30.44 9.81 28.45
CA ALA A 591 -31.76 9.69 29.08
C ALA A 591 -32.82 10.52 28.34
N ARG A 592 -32.47 11.78 28.00
CA ARG A 592 -33.30 12.66 27.18
C ARG A 592 -33.47 12.12 25.76
N LEU A 593 -32.36 11.63 25.19
CA LEU A 593 -32.25 10.65 24.11
C LEU A 593 -33.45 9.73 24.16
N VAL A 594 -33.42 8.88 25.17
CA VAL A 594 -34.31 7.83 25.66
C VAL A 594 -35.81 8.09 25.64
N GLY A 595 -36.15 9.32 26.03
CA GLY A 595 -37.45 9.65 26.60
C GLY A 595 -37.63 9.17 28.05
N THR A 596 -36.55 9.11 28.85
CA THR A 596 -36.59 8.74 30.28
C THR A 596 -35.93 9.81 31.16
N GLU A 597 -36.36 9.92 32.41
CA GLU A 597 -35.71 10.78 33.42
C GLU A 597 -34.64 10.03 34.23
N LYS A 598 -34.61 8.70 34.13
CA LYS A 598 -33.66 7.85 34.85
C LYS A 598 -32.33 7.76 34.11
N THR A 599 -31.23 7.96 34.84
CA THR A 599 -29.86 7.92 34.30
C THR A 599 -29.11 6.63 34.63
N ASP A 600 -29.75 5.66 35.30
CA ASP A 600 -29.17 4.34 35.50
C ASP A 600 -29.08 3.58 34.18
N GLU A 601 -28.01 2.80 34.02
CA GLU A 601 -27.71 2.13 32.76
C GLU A 601 -28.84 1.18 32.31
N ALA A 602 -29.51 0.50 33.24
CA ALA A 602 -30.59 -0.43 32.90
C ALA A 602 -31.76 0.30 32.21
N SER A 603 -32.14 1.47 32.72
CA SER A 603 -33.16 2.33 32.13
C SER A 603 -32.75 2.88 30.76
N LEU A 604 -31.48 3.26 30.60
CA LEU A 604 -30.94 3.74 29.31
C LEU A 604 -30.92 2.64 28.26
N VAL A 605 -30.45 1.44 28.62
CA VAL A 605 -30.43 0.25 27.75
C VAL A 605 -31.84 -0.12 27.30
N ALA A 606 -32.82 -0.13 28.22
CA ALA A 606 -34.21 -0.41 27.89
C ALA A 606 -34.78 0.59 26.87
N GLY A 607 -34.47 1.88 27.02
CA GLY A 607 -34.89 2.91 26.06
C GLY A 607 -34.20 2.78 24.70
N VAL A 608 -32.92 2.40 24.65
CA VAL A 608 -32.23 2.10 23.38
C VAL A 608 -32.87 0.92 22.68
N LEU A 609 -33.12 -0.19 23.38
CA LEU A 609 -33.77 -1.38 22.82
C LEU A 609 -35.17 -1.06 22.24
N ALA A 610 -35.95 -0.23 22.94
CA ALA A 610 -37.28 0.18 22.49
C ALA A 610 -37.24 1.07 21.22
N ARG A 611 -36.18 1.88 21.06
CA ARG A 611 -36.01 2.82 19.94
C ARG A 611 -35.41 2.17 18.70
N CYS A 612 -34.45 1.27 18.91
CA CYS A 612 -33.53 0.83 17.87
C CYS A 612 -33.93 -0.46 17.16
N ALA A 613 -34.97 -1.19 17.59
CA ALA A 613 -35.55 -2.35 16.88
C ALA A 613 -34.50 -3.24 16.17
N PHE A 614 -33.61 -3.82 16.97
CA PHE A 614 -32.51 -4.67 16.48
C PHE A 614 -33.02 -5.96 15.85
N LYS A 615 -32.26 -6.50 14.90
CA LYS A 615 -32.61 -7.73 14.19
C LYS A 615 -32.62 -8.95 15.11
N ASP A 616 -31.62 -9.05 15.99
CA ASP A 616 -31.42 -10.17 16.92
C ASP A 616 -30.65 -9.71 18.17
N ASP A 617 -30.58 -10.57 19.18
CA ASP A 617 -29.92 -10.27 20.45
C ASP A 617 -28.42 -10.04 20.30
N GLU A 618 -27.77 -10.65 19.30
CA GLU A 618 -26.34 -10.49 19.04
C GLU A 618 -26.03 -9.09 18.50
N GLU A 619 -26.84 -8.60 17.56
CA GLU A 619 -26.77 -7.23 17.06
C GLU A 619 -27.00 -6.23 18.19
N ALA A 620 -28.05 -6.45 19.01
CA ALA A 620 -28.37 -5.60 20.15
C ALA A 620 -27.19 -5.51 21.14
N ASP A 621 -26.63 -6.65 21.54
CA ASP A 621 -25.50 -6.71 22.48
C ASP A 621 -24.24 -6.04 21.91
N ARG A 622 -23.92 -6.28 20.62
CA ARG A 622 -22.79 -5.62 19.94
C ARG A 622 -22.94 -4.10 19.93
N VAL A 623 -24.12 -3.59 19.57
CA VAL A 623 -24.38 -2.14 19.56
C VAL A 623 -24.32 -1.57 20.98
N LEU A 624 -24.97 -2.20 21.95
CA LEU A 624 -24.96 -1.72 23.34
C LEU A 624 -23.54 -1.69 23.93
N ARG A 625 -22.69 -2.69 23.64
CA ARG A 625 -21.26 -2.65 24.01
C ARG A 625 -20.54 -1.46 23.41
N GLY A 626 -20.79 -1.13 22.14
CA GLY A 626 -20.14 0.02 21.52
C GLY A 626 -20.65 1.36 22.07
N LEU A 627 -21.95 1.49 22.39
CA LEU A 627 -22.49 2.69 23.05
C LEU A 627 -21.87 2.89 24.45
N ARG A 628 -21.66 1.78 25.19
CA ARG A 628 -20.90 1.79 26.46
C ARG A 628 -19.46 2.22 26.27
N TRP A 629 -18.77 1.68 25.26
CA TRP A 629 -17.38 2.02 24.95
C TRP A 629 -17.21 3.50 24.57
N LEU A 630 -18.20 4.07 23.86
CA LEU A 630 -18.29 5.51 23.61
C LEU A 630 -18.57 6.34 24.87
N GLY A 631 -18.95 5.70 25.98
CA GLY A 631 -19.26 6.38 27.25
C GLY A 631 -20.66 6.99 27.28
N LEU A 632 -21.54 6.64 26.34
CA LEU A 632 -22.87 7.28 26.19
C LEU A 632 -23.83 6.99 27.37
N PHE A 633 -23.49 6.03 28.23
CA PHE A 633 -24.23 5.73 29.46
C PHE A 633 -23.51 6.21 30.72
N SER A 634 -22.37 6.91 30.59
CA SER A 634 -21.52 7.30 31.72
C SER A 634 -21.95 8.63 32.35
N ALA A 635 -21.56 8.84 33.60
CA ALA A 635 -21.69 10.13 34.29
C ALA A 635 -20.57 11.14 33.90
N THR A 636 -19.79 10.84 32.86
CA THR A 636 -18.74 11.74 32.38
C THR A 636 -19.37 13.00 31.78
N PRO A 637 -18.85 14.21 32.07
CA PRO A 637 -19.31 15.44 31.43
C PRO A 637 -19.23 15.37 29.90
N VAL A 638 -20.22 15.96 29.24
CA VAL A 638 -20.28 16.07 27.78
C VAL A 638 -19.48 17.28 27.34
N GLU A 639 -18.58 17.09 26.38
CA GLU A 639 -18.00 18.19 25.62
C GLU A 639 -18.95 18.54 24.46
N VAL A 640 -19.64 19.68 24.57
CA VAL A 640 -20.68 20.07 23.62
C VAL A 640 -20.05 20.61 22.33
N GLY A 641 -20.40 19.96 21.22
CA GLY A 641 -20.02 20.39 19.88
C GLY A 641 -21.10 21.24 19.23
N GLY A 642 -20.70 22.11 18.30
CA GLY A 642 -21.61 22.90 17.49
C GLY A 642 -20.91 23.74 16.44
N LEU A 643 -21.68 24.22 15.47
CA LEU A 643 -21.19 25.18 14.47
C LEU A 643 -20.76 26.49 15.17
N PRO A 644 -19.82 27.27 14.58
CA PRO A 644 -19.33 28.51 15.19
C PRO A 644 -20.43 29.48 15.62
N GLU A 645 -21.47 29.64 14.80
CA GLU A 645 -22.62 30.53 15.09
C GLU A 645 -23.47 30.01 16.25
N GLN A 646 -23.69 28.69 16.31
CA GLN A 646 -24.42 28.05 17.43
C GLN A 646 -23.67 28.24 18.74
N ARG A 647 -22.35 28.02 18.74
CA ARG A 647 -21.51 28.22 19.93
C ARG A 647 -21.48 29.67 20.38
N ALA A 648 -21.47 30.62 19.44
CA ALA A 648 -21.55 32.05 19.76
C ALA A 648 -22.86 32.42 20.46
N ASN A 649 -23.95 31.71 20.16
CA ASN A 649 -25.25 31.87 20.81
C ASN A 649 -25.40 31.04 22.10
N GLY A 650 -24.35 30.34 22.54
CA GLY A 650 -24.41 29.45 23.70
C GLY A 650 -25.24 28.19 23.44
N GLU A 651 -25.25 27.68 22.21
CA GLU A 651 -25.96 26.48 21.79
C GLU A 651 -24.99 25.43 21.23
N GLY A 652 -25.46 24.19 21.10
CA GLY A 652 -24.75 23.10 20.41
C GLY A 652 -25.72 22.24 19.60
N ASN A 653 -25.20 21.21 18.92
CA ASN A 653 -26.02 20.19 18.27
C ASN A 653 -25.51 18.78 18.57
N LEU A 654 -26.37 17.78 18.35
CA LEU A 654 -26.08 16.40 18.74
C LEU A 654 -24.99 15.77 17.87
N LEU A 655 -25.01 16.06 16.56
CA LEU A 655 -24.03 15.55 15.61
C LEU A 655 -22.61 15.96 15.99
N ASP A 656 -22.39 17.26 16.19
CA ASP A 656 -21.07 17.80 16.49
C ASP A 656 -20.63 17.38 17.91
N THR A 657 -21.56 17.27 18.86
CA THR A 657 -21.28 16.74 20.20
C THR A 657 -20.82 15.28 20.14
N LEU A 658 -21.43 14.46 19.28
CA LEU A 658 -20.98 13.09 19.04
C LEU A 658 -19.61 13.06 18.32
N CYS A 659 -19.39 13.95 17.34
CA CYS A 659 -18.13 14.05 16.60
C CYS A 659 -16.95 14.29 17.54
N VAL A 660 -17.06 15.22 18.49
CA VAL A 660 -16.01 15.52 19.47
C VAL A 660 -15.61 14.26 20.25
N ASN A 661 -16.58 13.49 20.72
CA ASN A 661 -16.32 12.24 21.46
C ASN A 661 -15.68 11.16 20.56
N LEU A 662 -16.15 11.06 19.32
CA LEU A 662 -15.65 10.10 18.34
C LEU A 662 -14.23 10.40 17.87
N GLU A 663 -13.88 11.67 17.69
CA GLU A 663 -12.52 12.08 17.29
C GLU A 663 -11.47 11.68 18.32
N GLY A 664 -11.79 11.82 19.61
CA GLY A 664 -10.88 11.37 20.68
C GLY A 664 -10.74 9.85 20.76
N LYS A 665 -11.83 9.10 20.53
CA LYS A 665 -11.87 7.65 20.72
C LYS A 665 -11.47 6.82 19.49
N CYS A 666 -11.67 7.36 18.29
CA CYS A 666 -11.44 6.67 17.02
C CYS A 666 -10.28 7.30 16.23
N ALA A 667 -9.28 7.85 16.91
CA ALA A 667 -8.02 8.27 16.31
C ALA A 667 -7.10 7.08 16.04
N TYR A 668 -6.18 7.23 15.09
CA TYR A 668 -5.07 6.29 14.86
C TYR A 668 -4.00 6.46 15.94
N GLY A 669 -3.50 5.34 16.47
CA GLY A 669 -2.33 5.27 17.34
C GLY A 669 -1.01 5.31 16.55
N PRO A 670 0.14 5.49 17.23
CA PRO A 670 1.43 5.75 16.59
C PRO A 670 1.96 4.65 15.65
N SER A 671 1.53 3.40 15.78
CA SER A 671 1.96 2.28 14.95
C SER A 671 0.84 1.72 14.06
N GLU A 672 -0.34 2.33 14.12
CA GLU A 672 -1.50 1.86 13.37
C GLU A 672 -1.49 2.46 11.97
N ARG A 673 -2.05 1.71 11.02
CA ARG A 673 -2.10 2.11 9.61
C ARG A 673 -3.54 2.14 9.15
N ASP A 674 -3.84 3.08 8.27
CA ASP A 674 -5.06 3.02 7.48
C ASP A 674 -4.85 2.11 6.25
N MET A 675 -5.95 1.85 5.57
CA MET A 675 -6.06 1.02 4.39
C MET A 675 -7.12 1.64 3.47
N VAL A 676 -6.83 1.67 2.18
CA VAL A 676 -7.81 1.94 1.14
C VAL A 676 -8.08 0.67 0.35
N MET A 677 -9.36 0.32 0.24
CA MET A 677 -9.86 -0.67 -0.70
C MET A 677 -10.73 0.02 -1.74
N LEU A 678 -10.39 -0.11 -3.01
CA LEU A 678 -11.21 0.31 -4.14
C LEU A 678 -11.33 -0.86 -5.11
N GLN A 679 -12.54 -1.26 -5.46
CA GLN A 679 -12.78 -2.25 -6.50
C GLN A 679 -13.86 -1.78 -7.47
N HIS A 680 -13.54 -1.82 -8.76
CA HIS A 680 -14.53 -1.87 -9.83
C HIS A 680 -14.83 -3.33 -10.18
N LYS A 681 -16.09 -3.62 -10.50
CA LYS A 681 -16.54 -4.89 -11.06
C LYS A 681 -17.41 -4.61 -12.27
N PHE A 682 -17.02 -5.19 -13.40
CA PHE A 682 -17.67 -5.07 -14.70
C PHE A 682 -18.22 -6.43 -15.09
N ARG A 683 -19.52 -6.56 -15.30
CA ARG A 683 -20.09 -7.69 -16.05
C ARG A 683 -20.10 -7.31 -17.53
N ILE A 684 -19.41 -8.09 -18.34
CA ILE A 684 -19.12 -7.77 -19.73
C ILE A 684 -19.79 -8.82 -20.62
N LEU A 685 -20.45 -8.38 -21.68
CA LEU A 685 -20.78 -9.22 -22.83
C LEU A 685 -19.71 -8.99 -23.90
N THR A 686 -18.89 -10.02 -24.16
CA THR A 686 -17.83 -9.94 -25.16
C THR A 686 -18.39 -9.93 -26.59
N LYS A 687 -17.57 -9.55 -27.57
CA LYS A 687 -17.92 -9.56 -28.99
C LYS A 687 -18.40 -10.94 -29.48
N ASP A 688 -17.88 -12.01 -28.90
CA ASP A 688 -18.21 -13.40 -29.26
C ASP A 688 -19.47 -13.92 -28.54
N GLY A 689 -20.13 -13.07 -27.73
CA GLY A 689 -21.35 -13.40 -27.01
C GLY A 689 -21.14 -14.08 -25.65
N GLU A 690 -19.90 -14.23 -25.20
CA GLU A 690 -19.57 -14.77 -23.88
C GLU A 690 -19.74 -13.69 -22.78
N THR A 691 -20.31 -14.06 -21.63
CA THR A 691 -20.37 -13.19 -20.45
C THR A 691 -19.17 -13.43 -19.54
N LYS A 692 -18.43 -12.36 -19.20
CA LYS A 692 -17.28 -12.39 -18.28
C LYS A 692 -17.44 -11.37 -17.16
N THR A 693 -16.76 -11.59 -16.05
CA THR A 693 -16.62 -10.58 -14.99
C THR A 693 -15.17 -10.11 -14.93
N LEU A 694 -14.94 -8.81 -15.12
CA LEU A 694 -13.64 -8.18 -14.89
C LEU A 694 -13.70 -7.44 -13.55
N THR A 695 -12.65 -7.55 -12.75
CA THR A 695 -12.44 -6.70 -11.58
C THR A 695 -11.21 -5.83 -11.79
N SER A 696 -11.23 -4.61 -11.27
CA SER A 696 -10.07 -3.70 -11.19
C SER A 696 -9.94 -3.27 -9.74
N THR A 697 -8.87 -3.69 -9.06
CA THR A 697 -8.77 -3.64 -7.59
C THR A 697 -7.51 -2.92 -7.11
N LEU A 698 -7.66 -1.98 -6.18
CA LEU A 698 -6.58 -1.33 -5.43
C LEU A 698 -6.75 -1.66 -3.96
N LEU A 699 -5.70 -2.26 -3.39
CA LEU A 699 -5.50 -2.41 -1.96
C LEU A 699 -4.20 -1.68 -1.61
N ASP A 700 -4.29 -0.63 -0.80
CA ASP A 700 -3.16 0.16 -0.37
C ASP A 700 -3.20 0.36 1.14
N TYR A 701 -2.03 0.31 1.79
CA TYR A 701 -1.88 0.55 3.22
C TYR A 701 -1.05 1.81 3.45
N GLY A 702 -1.42 2.58 4.47
CA GLY A 702 -0.62 3.71 4.92
C GLY A 702 0.70 3.25 5.52
N ALA A 703 1.69 4.12 5.60
CA ALA A 703 2.94 3.84 6.29
C ALA A 703 2.86 4.33 7.75
N PRO A 704 3.24 3.54 8.78
CA PRO A 704 3.17 3.97 10.20
C PRO A 704 3.92 5.27 10.48
N ASN A 705 5.02 5.50 9.75
CA ASN A 705 5.88 6.67 9.86
C ASN A 705 5.88 7.53 8.58
N GLY A 706 4.87 7.38 7.73
CA GLY A 706 4.73 8.12 6.48
C GLY A 706 3.31 8.60 6.28
N TRP A 707 2.91 8.77 5.01
CA TRP A 707 1.53 9.17 4.70
C TRP A 707 0.56 8.01 4.93
N THR A 708 -0.62 8.36 5.41
CA THR A 708 -1.78 7.47 5.35
C THR A 708 -2.12 7.18 3.89
N SER A 709 -2.66 5.99 3.61
CA SER A 709 -3.13 5.60 2.28
C SER A 709 -4.14 6.62 1.74
N MET A 710 -5.08 7.05 2.59
CA MET A 710 -6.05 8.09 2.24
C MET A 710 -5.39 9.42 1.86
N ALA A 711 -4.40 9.89 2.64
CA ALA A 711 -3.69 11.13 2.31
C ALA A 711 -2.97 11.02 0.97
N LYS A 712 -2.22 9.92 0.78
CA LYS A 712 -1.45 9.64 -0.44
C LYS A 712 -2.36 9.60 -1.68
N LEU A 713 -3.42 8.79 -1.63
CA LEU A 713 -4.32 8.54 -2.76
C LEU A 713 -5.25 9.71 -3.08
N VAL A 714 -5.36 10.72 -2.21
CA VAL A 714 -6.08 11.97 -2.51
C VAL A 714 -5.12 13.08 -2.96
N GLY A 715 -4.02 13.26 -2.24
CA GLY A 715 -3.08 14.36 -2.49
C GLY A 715 -2.27 14.16 -3.77
N LEU A 716 -1.85 12.93 -4.07
CA LEU A 716 -0.97 12.66 -5.21
C LEU A 716 -1.66 12.82 -6.58
N PRO A 717 -2.88 12.29 -6.82
CA PRO A 717 -3.61 12.57 -8.06
C PRO A 717 -3.86 14.06 -8.29
N CYS A 718 -4.14 14.79 -7.21
CA CYS A 718 -4.32 16.24 -7.24
C CYS A 718 -3.05 16.98 -7.68
N ALA A 719 -1.90 16.60 -7.12
CA ALA A 719 -0.61 17.21 -7.44
C ALA A 719 -0.08 16.83 -8.83
N VAL A 720 -0.27 15.58 -9.25
CA VAL A 720 0.04 15.12 -10.62
C VAL A 720 -0.75 15.91 -11.65
N THR A 721 -2.05 16.07 -11.42
CA THR A 721 -2.92 16.83 -12.33
C THR A 721 -2.56 18.32 -12.35
N THR A 722 -2.21 18.88 -11.19
CA THR A 722 -1.68 20.24 -11.09
C THR A 722 -0.43 20.43 -11.94
N LYS A 723 0.55 19.52 -11.84
CA LYS A 723 1.76 19.53 -12.66
C LYS A 723 1.43 19.51 -14.16
N LEU A 724 0.54 18.61 -14.59
CA LEU A 724 0.14 18.51 -16.00
C LEU A 724 -0.55 19.79 -16.52
N ILE A 725 -1.35 20.46 -15.69
CA ILE A 725 -1.97 21.76 -16.03
C ILE A 725 -0.91 22.85 -16.16
N LEU A 726 0.04 22.93 -15.22
CA LEU A 726 1.14 23.90 -15.25
C LEU A 726 2.09 23.68 -16.45
N GLU A 727 2.26 22.43 -16.87
CA GLU A 727 3.02 22.04 -18.07
C GLU A 727 2.24 22.22 -19.37
N GLY A 728 0.96 22.61 -19.29
CA GLY A 728 0.13 22.90 -20.47
C GLY A 728 -0.31 21.65 -21.23
N HIS A 729 -0.39 20.49 -20.57
CA HIS A 729 -0.78 19.24 -21.23
C HIS A 729 -2.19 19.39 -21.85
N PRO A 730 -2.34 19.19 -23.18
CA PRO A 730 -3.53 19.63 -23.92
C PRO A 730 -4.81 18.91 -23.52
N ALA A 731 -4.72 17.71 -22.95
CA ALA A 731 -5.88 16.98 -22.47
C ALA A 731 -6.51 17.60 -21.22
N VAL A 732 -5.71 18.15 -20.31
CA VAL A 732 -6.15 18.63 -18.99
C VAL A 732 -6.20 20.16 -18.90
N LYS A 733 -5.34 20.87 -19.62
CA LYS A 733 -5.32 22.34 -19.68
C LYS A 733 -6.35 22.83 -20.70
N LYS A 734 -7.61 22.97 -20.26
CA LYS A 734 -8.75 23.44 -21.08
C LYS A 734 -9.56 24.49 -20.33
N ALA A 735 -10.10 25.48 -21.03
CA ALA A 735 -10.98 26.49 -20.42
C ALA A 735 -12.35 25.89 -20.08
N GLY A 736 -12.81 26.08 -18.84
CA GLY A 736 -14.07 25.53 -18.32
C GLY A 736 -13.87 24.55 -17.15
N ILE A 737 -14.97 23.94 -16.72
CA ILE A 737 -14.97 22.85 -15.75
C ILE A 737 -14.48 21.56 -16.42
N VAL A 738 -13.50 20.91 -15.79
CA VAL A 738 -12.90 19.65 -16.26
C VAL A 738 -13.02 18.60 -15.16
N ALA A 739 -13.43 17.40 -15.55
CA ALA A 739 -13.48 16.21 -14.70
C ALA A 739 -12.94 14.99 -15.48
N PRO A 740 -12.39 13.97 -14.80
CA PRO A 740 -11.71 12.84 -15.44
C PRO A 740 -12.69 11.78 -15.98
N TYR A 741 -13.60 12.15 -16.88
CA TYR A 741 -14.63 11.24 -17.41
C TYR A 741 -14.31 10.68 -18.81
N SER A 742 -13.29 11.20 -19.50
CA SER A 742 -12.87 10.72 -20.82
C SER A 742 -11.46 10.15 -20.77
N PHE A 743 -11.19 9.17 -21.64
CA PHE A 743 -9.91 8.48 -21.66
C PHE A 743 -8.74 9.44 -21.96
N GLU A 744 -8.96 10.43 -22.83
CA GLU A 744 -7.93 11.42 -23.17
C GLU A 744 -7.50 12.23 -21.95
N ILE A 745 -8.44 12.52 -21.03
CA ILE A 745 -8.18 13.24 -19.79
C ILE A 745 -7.53 12.30 -18.75
N THR A 746 -8.07 11.09 -18.59
CA THR A 746 -7.69 10.18 -17.52
C THR A 746 -6.32 9.55 -17.74
N GLU A 747 -6.00 9.18 -18.97
CA GLU A 747 -4.80 8.42 -19.30
C GLU A 747 -3.48 9.12 -18.94
N PRO A 748 -3.22 10.40 -19.28
CA PRO A 748 -1.98 11.06 -18.89
C PRO A 748 -1.82 11.17 -17.37
N ILE A 749 -2.92 11.37 -16.63
CA ILE A 749 -2.90 11.42 -15.16
C ILE A 749 -2.59 10.02 -14.60
N ARG A 750 -3.25 8.98 -15.12
CA ARG A 750 -3.07 7.59 -14.71
C ARG A 750 -1.63 7.13 -14.95
N LEU A 751 -1.04 7.44 -16.11
CA LEU A 751 0.33 7.06 -16.44
C LEU A 751 1.37 7.70 -15.50
N GLU A 752 1.17 8.95 -15.09
CA GLU A 752 2.02 9.58 -14.07
C GLU A 752 1.81 8.93 -12.68
N LEU A 753 0.58 8.56 -12.31
CA LEU A 753 0.30 7.88 -11.04
C LEU A 753 0.89 6.47 -10.95
N VAL A 754 0.95 5.74 -12.08
CA VAL A 754 1.62 4.44 -12.16
C VAL A 754 3.11 4.56 -11.82
N LYS A 755 3.78 5.67 -12.21
CA LYS A 755 5.18 5.92 -11.86
C LYS A 755 5.39 6.10 -10.36
N GLU A 756 4.35 6.51 -9.64
CA GLU A 756 4.32 6.65 -8.19
C GLU A 756 3.80 5.38 -7.47
N GLY A 757 3.64 4.27 -8.20
CA GLY A 757 3.18 2.99 -7.65
C GLY A 757 1.67 2.93 -7.37
N ILE A 758 0.87 3.88 -7.85
CA ILE A 758 -0.59 3.86 -7.71
C ILE A 758 -1.20 3.22 -8.96
N ALA A 759 -1.66 1.98 -8.81
CA ALA A 759 -2.39 1.28 -9.86
C ALA A 759 -3.42 0.29 -9.33
N LEU A 760 -4.49 0.07 -10.10
CA LEU A 760 -5.42 -1.03 -9.87
C LEU A 760 -4.98 -2.26 -10.67
N THR A 761 -5.08 -3.44 -10.04
CA THR A 761 -4.83 -4.73 -10.68
C THR A 761 -6.12 -5.25 -11.31
N GLU A 762 -6.07 -5.57 -12.60
CA GLU A 762 -7.20 -6.09 -13.36
C GLU A 762 -7.15 -7.62 -13.44
N ALA A 763 -8.28 -8.29 -13.17
CA ALA A 763 -8.40 -9.74 -13.23
C ALA A 763 -9.81 -10.18 -13.65
N TYR A 764 -9.89 -11.19 -14.51
CA TYR A 764 -11.13 -11.89 -14.81
C TYR A 764 -11.43 -12.89 -13.69
N VAL A 765 -12.68 -12.93 -13.22
CA VAL A 765 -13.14 -13.74 -12.07
C VAL A 765 -14.39 -14.54 -12.37
#